data_AF-A0A7W1TE83-F1
#
_entry.id   AF-A0A7W1TE83-F1
#
_cell.length_a   1.000
_cell.length_b   1.000
_cell.length_c   1.000
_cell.angle_alpha   90.00
_cell.angle_beta   90.00
_cell.angle_gamma   90.00
#
_symmetry.space_group_name_H-M   'P 1'
#
loop_
_entity.id
_entity.type
_entity.pdbx_description
1 polymer ?
#
loop_
_entity_poly.entity_id
_entity_poly.type
_entity_poly.pdbx_seq_one_letter_code
_entity_poly.pdbx_strand_id
1 'polypeptide(L)'
;GDDRYAPAGDRLVRALRDDSARVRGFAAIALGRLQFHDAVPGLVRVLAENDDVDAGLRHASVMGLVGCAAPDELAALVGDRRHAVRLGALLTMRRRGDAHIAAFLDDPAADIWAEAVRAIYDLPIADAMPALIAHFGQPVPAGLPDKAAHLLALRLIHAAARHGDDACALRLAAYAAGTAGTPELRAAALKTLLTWNHPNSIDPVLGRYRPALLRDKALDTTALKDAVLRIVARGENESLGTAVILANQAGFPLDDRTLLGIVDNTVLPAGVRIEGLHQLVARTNADLRGRLDRLMRDDQAEVRNAAFDALASYDQPASVMAAAQILDGIIGANPVTVITERSDGDWSELGIHAPALKPLTSDSSPLLGAVVRWVPGFAPPHKDAGAVDGTLPRLLDDQLPANDDDPAHSTWLDGGESRFVLDLQRSIEVARIATYSWHKAERAAQQFVLYGADGATMPDPASGTLGGWTRIARIDTTGQQAGGKQASCVLANAASMGRYRWLLWQNLAHGVGTFYAKLNVFAAGRPLPGVVRVIAARTDGEWGELPMGAPADGDDAAGKGVTWVAGAKLVGPHPDAGAQGQMLPRLTGGGLPVSDDDTLHSTWLDGGESRFVLDLLQPTALARISTYSWHKAERAGQHYALWGANGQQQPDAAGEDLWKSGWKRFAQVDTGWLGKGGKQGSAVVGVSGDLGTWRWVLWQNLDRKPMTGTFYARLNVFAVGTTVPAIASAPDRVQLQAKQHVVLGLGKDPSPAAAALLGTWVDRLVAGEAPPTLALELRDAAKARSEPPFAAALAKLTTTLPAGDALAPFRIALAGGDADRGRDVFRQHAAQCIRCHAVDGDGGNVGPELRGVANRLSRERILESLIVPNAVVAPGFGTASATLTDGSSVSGVWLGQTAAEVVIRPAGAKEVHIPLAQVAKLTPPISPMPPMGGMLNSYELRDVLAFLNSLH
;
A
#
# COMPACT_ATOMS: atom_id res chain seq x y z
N GLY A 1 42.07 -45.51 8.91
CA GLY A 1 41.04 -44.51 9.25
C GLY A 1 39.81 -45.23 9.73
N ASP A 2 39.03 -45.80 8.80
CA ASP A 2 37.77 -46.47 9.11
C ASP A 2 37.92 -47.70 10.01
N ASP A 3 38.96 -48.51 9.78
CA ASP A 3 39.28 -49.64 10.67
C ASP A 3 39.91 -49.22 12.01
N ARG A 4 40.08 -47.92 12.26
CA ARG A 4 40.78 -47.35 13.43
C ARG A 4 42.14 -48.01 13.75
N TYR A 5 42.84 -48.45 12.72
CA TYR A 5 44.14 -49.14 12.84
C TYR A 5 45.26 -48.21 13.33
N ALA A 6 45.47 -48.16 14.64
CA ALA A 6 46.44 -47.28 15.32
C ALA A 6 47.88 -47.37 14.80
N PRO A 7 48.46 -48.54 14.44
CA PRO A 7 49.85 -48.63 13.96
C PRO A 7 50.13 -47.88 12.65
N ALA A 8 49.10 -47.43 11.93
CA ALA A 8 49.29 -46.58 10.74
C ALA A 8 49.53 -45.09 11.07
N GLY A 9 49.36 -44.64 12.32
CA GLY A 9 49.44 -43.23 12.73
C GLY A 9 50.68 -42.52 12.21
N ASP A 10 51.88 -43.00 12.57
CA ASP A 10 53.16 -42.39 12.15
C ASP A 10 53.37 -42.37 10.63
N ARG A 11 52.83 -43.37 9.91
CA ARG A 11 52.89 -43.41 8.44
C ARG A 11 51.99 -42.34 7.84
N LEU A 12 50.79 -42.17 8.40
CA LEU A 12 49.84 -41.17 7.96
C LEU A 12 50.32 -39.75 8.29
N VAL A 13 50.96 -39.52 9.44
CA VAL A 13 51.59 -38.23 9.76
C VAL A 13 52.66 -37.86 8.73
N ARG A 14 53.46 -38.82 8.29
CA ARG A 14 54.42 -38.61 7.18
C ARG A 14 53.72 -38.30 5.86
N ALA A 15 52.59 -38.94 5.56
CA ALA A 15 51.81 -38.69 4.34
C ALA A 15 51.19 -37.28 4.28
N LEU A 16 51.11 -36.54 5.39
CA LEU A 16 50.76 -35.10 5.37
C LEU A 16 51.82 -34.23 4.67
N ARG A 17 53.00 -34.77 4.35
CA ARG A 17 54.09 -34.12 3.61
C ARG A 17 54.16 -34.54 2.14
N ASP A 18 53.24 -35.37 1.67
CA ASP A 18 53.23 -35.86 0.29
C ASP A 18 52.98 -34.71 -0.70
N ASP A 19 53.55 -34.77 -1.90
CA ASP A 19 53.35 -33.74 -2.93
C ASP A 19 51.90 -33.70 -3.43
N SER A 20 51.16 -34.81 -3.32
CA SER A 20 49.75 -34.90 -3.71
C SER A 20 48.83 -34.35 -2.63
N ALA A 21 48.11 -33.26 -2.94
CA ALA A 21 47.04 -32.72 -2.09
C ALA A 21 45.98 -33.78 -1.73
N ARG A 22 45.71 -34.72 -2.65
CA ARG A 22 44.79 -35.84 -2.43
C ARG A 22 45.29 -36.78 -1.34
N VAL A 23 46.58 -37.14 -1.36
CA VAL A 23 47.20 -38.01 -0.35
C VAL A 23 47.20 -37.31 1.01
N ARG A 24 47.62 -36.03 1.05
CA ARG A 24 47.58 -35.21 2.27
C ARG A 24 46.16 -35.16 2.87
N GLY A 25 45.15 -34.95 2.03
CA GLY A 25 43.75 -34.89 2.44
C GLY A 25 43.23 -36.22 3.02
N PHE A 26 43.48 -37.35 2.36
CA PHE A 26 43.09 -38.66 2.89
C PHE A 26 43.83 -39.00 4.18
N ALA A 27 45.12 -38.67 4.26
CA ALA A 27 45.89 -38.85 5.49
C ALA A 27 45.31 -38.03 6.65
N ALA A 28 44.96 -36.76 6.41
CA ALA A 28 44.36 -35.89 7.42
C ALA A 28 43.03 -36.43 7.96
N ILE A 29 42.12 -36.85 7.08
CA ILE A 29 40.83 -37.45 7.48
C ILE A 29 41.06 -38.76 8.24
N ALA A 30 41.98 -39.60 7.76
CA ALA A 30 42.29 -40.88 8.40
C ALA A 30 42.87 -40.70 9.81
N LEU A 31 43.74 -39.69 10.01
CA LEU A 31 44.30 -39.32 11.31
C LEU A 31 43.21 -38.82 12.26
N GLY A 32 42.29 -37.97 11.77
CA GLY A 32 41.13 -37.53 12.55
C GLY A 32 40.27 -38.69 13.04
N ARG A 33 39.98 -39.67 12.17
CA ARG A 33 39.23 -40.88 12.55
C ARG A 33 39.99 -41.76 13.56
N LEU A 34 41.32 -41.72 13.55
CA LEU A 34 42.17 -42.41 14.52
C LEU A 34 42.30 -41.68 15.86
N GLN A 35 41.92 -40.39 15.92
CA GLN A 35 42.15 -39.52 17.07
C GLN A 35 43.64 -39.47 17.47
N PHE A 36 44.53 -39.46 16.47
CA PHE A 36 45.97 -39.54 16.69
C PHE A 36 46.55 -38.16 17.02
N HIS A 37 46.64 -37.84 18.32
CA HIS A 37 47.03 -36.50 18.83
C HIS A 37 48.34 -35.96 18.24
N ASP A 38 49.37 -36.80 18.06
CA ASP A 38 50.66 -36.38 17.49
C ASP A 38 50.59 -35.85 16.05
N ALA A 39 49.44 -36.00 15.37
CA ALA A 39 49.19 -35.42 14.06
C ALA A 39 48.95 -33.91 14.06
N VAL A 40 48.60 -33.30 15.20
CA VAL A 40 48.18 -31.89 15.27
C VAL A 40 49.18 -30.92 14.63
N PRO A 41 50.50 -30.96 14.92
CA PRO A 41 51.48 -30.09 14.26
C PRO A 41 51.55 -30.29 12.74
N GLY A 42 51.37 -31.54 12.29
CA GLY A 42 51.35 -31.90 10.88
C GLY A 42 50.14 -31.31 10.15
N LEU A 43 48.97 -31.37 10.78
CA LEU A 43 47.71 -30.84 10.25
C LEU A 43 47.71 -29.30 10.20
N VAL A 44 48.24 -28.64 11.24
CA VAL A 44 48.41 -27.18 11.27
C VAL A 44 49.36 -26.72 10.16
N ARG A 45 50.45 -27.45 9.94
CA ARG A 45 51.36 -27.18 8.81
C ARG A 45 50.66 -27.31 7.46
N VAL A 46 49.81 -28.34 7.27
CA VAL A 46 49.04 -28.48 6.03
C VAL A 46 48.12 -27.29 5.80
N LEU A 47 47.42 -26.80 6.83
CA LEU A 47 46.63 -25.57 6.74
C LEU A 47 47.48 -24.35 6.37
N ALA A 48 48.64 -24.19 7.02
CA ALA A 48 49.54 -23.06 6.74
C ALA A 48 50.10 -23.09 5.31
N GLU A 49 50.51 -24.27 4.82
CA GLU A 49 50.99 -24.47 3.44
C GLU A 49 49.88 -24.34 2.40
N ASN A 50 48.64 -24.67 2.76
CA ASN A 50 47.49 -24.56 1.88
C ASN A 50 47.10 -23.09 1.62
N ASP A 51 47.37 -22.20 2.58
CA ASP A 51 47.06 -20.76 2.53
C ASP A 51 45.65 -20.45 1.98
N ASP A 52 44.68 -21.26 2.40
CA ASP A 52 43.28 -21.23 1.98
C ASP A 52 42.98 -21.48 0.48
N VAL A 53 43.97 -21.90 -0.31
CA VAL A 53 43.82 -22.11 -1.77
C VAL A 53 42.93 -23.32 -2.12
N ASP A 54 43.17 -24.48 -1.51
CA ASP A 54 42.35 -25.69 -1.74
C ASP A 54 41.35 -25.89 -0.59
N ALA A 55 40.08 -25.65 -0.87
CA ALA A 55 38.99 -25.82 0.10
C ALA A 55 38.79 -27.28 0.54
N GLY A 56 39.09 -28.25 -0.33
CA GLY A 56 39.04 -29.67 -0.01
C GLY A 56 40.15 -30.08 0.95
N LEU A 57 41.36 -29.57 0.72
CA LEU A 57 42.50 -29.82 1.62
C LEU A 57 42.30 -29.13 2.98
N ARG A 58 41.76 -27.91 3.01
CA ARG A 58 41.31 -27.26 4.25
C ARG A 58 40.28 -28.12 4.98
N HIS A 59 39.22 -28.56 4.30
CA HIS A 59 38.19 -29.41 4.89
C HIS A 59 38.78 -30.69 5.50
N ALA A 60 39.66 -31.37 4.77
CA ALA A 60 40.31 -32.58 5.24
C ALA A 60 41.17 -32.34 6.50
N SER A 61 41.89 -31.23 6.53
CA SER A 61 42.73 -30.84 7.67
C SER A 61 41.89 -30.47 8.89
N VAL A 62 40.78 -29.74 8.70
CA VAL A 62 39.77 -29.47 9.74
C VAL A 62 39.20 -30.79 10.27
N MET A 63 38.85 -31.75 9.41
CA MET A 63 38.38 -33.07 9.86
C MET A 63 39.44 -33.83 10.67
N GLY A 64 40.71 -33.70 10.29
CA GLY A 64 41.84 -34.20 11.07
C GLY A 64 41.88 -33.59 12.47
N LEU A 65 41.85 -32.26 12.55
CA LEU A 65 41.89 -31.51 13.82
C LEU A 65 40.67 -31.79 14.69
N VAL A 66 39.47 -31.92 14.11
CA VAL A 66 38.24 -32.31 14.83
C VAL A 66 38.41 -33.64 15.56
N GLY A 67 39.23 -34.56 15.05
CA GLY A 67 39.52 -35.82 15.72
C GLY A 67 40.74 -35.79 16.65
N CYS A 68 41.77 -35.00 16.33
CA CYS A 68 43.08 -35.10 16.96
C CYS A 68 43.40 -33.98 17.98
N ALA A 69 42.88 -32.77 17.83
CA ALA A 69 43.32 -31.65 18.66
C ALA A 69 42.62 -31.64 20.03
N ALA A 70 43.31 -31.35 21.12
CA ALA A 70 42.69 -31.01 22.40
C ALA A 70 42.15 -29.56 22.40
N PRO A 71 41.20 -29.20 23.28
CA PRO A 71 40.68 -27.82 23.35
C PRO A 71 41.77 -26.75 23.54
N ASP A 72 42.72 -26.97 24.45
CA ASP A 72 43.81 -26.02 24.71
C ASP A 72 44.76 -25.86 23.51
N GLU A 73 44.99 -26.95 22.76
CA GLU A 73 45.77 -26.91 21.52
C GLU A 73 45.06 -26.08 20.44
N LEU A 74 43.73 -26.18 20.34
CA LEU A 74 42.95 -25.33 19.42
C LEU A 74 42.92 -23.87 19.88
N ALA A 75 42.78 -23.62 21.18
CA ALA A 75 42.80 -22.27 21.75
C ALA A 75 44.14 -21.56 21.46
N ALA A 76 45.26 -22.30 21.50
CA ALA A 76 46.57 -21.77 21.15
C ALA A 76 46.69 -21.30 19.68
N LEU A 77 45.86 -21.82 18.77
CA LEU A 77 45.85 -21.44 17.35
C LEU A 77 45.09 -20.14 17.07
N VAL A 78 44.36 -19.59 18.04
CA VAL A 78 43.63 -18.32 17.86
C VAL A 78 44.60 -17.16 17.58
N GLY A 79 45.73 -17.10 18.27
CA GLY A 79 46.75 -16.06 18.11
C GLY A 79 47.70 -16.25 16.91
N ASP A 80 47.41 -17.21 16.03
CA ASP A 80 48.29 -17.57 14.94
C ASP A 80 48.38 -16.45 13.88
N ARG A 81 49.60 -16.10 13.44
CA ARG A 81 49.81 -15.04 12.43
C ARG A 81 49.24 -15.37 11.05
N ARG A 82 49.07 -16.66 10.72
CA ARG A 82 48.63 -17.14 9.40
C ARG A 82 47.12 -17.26 9.37
N HIS A 83 46.49 -16.60 8.42
CA HIS A 83 45.03 -16.57 8.25
C HIS A 83 44.43 -17.97 8.12
N ALA A 84 44.99 -18.82 7.23
CA ALA A 84 44.49 -20.17 6.99
C ALA A 84 44.51 -21.09 8.23
N VAL A 85 45.46 -20.88 9.14
CA VAL A 85 45.54 -21.63 10.41
C VAL A 85 44.43 -21.19 11.35
N ARG A 86 44.23 -19.88 11.52
CA ARG A 86 43.15 -19.32 12.33
C ARG A 86 41.78 -19.75 11.81
N LEU A 87 41.56 -19.66 10.50
CA LEU A 87 40.33 -20.13 9.86
C LEU A 87 40.12 -21.64 10.07
N GLY A 88 41.17 -22.46 9.93
CA GLY A 88 41.09 -23.90 10.20
C GLY A 88 40.73 -24.21 11.66
N ALA A 89 41.30 -23.48 12.62
CA ALA A 89 40.98 -23.60 14.04
C ALA A 89 39.52 -23.19 14.32
N LEU A 90 39.06 -22.04 13.80
CA LEU A 90 37.68 -21.57 13.87
C LEU A 90 36.69 -22.63 13.36
N LEU A 91 36.92 -23.15 12.16
CA LEU A 91 36.04 -24.18 11.55
C LEU A 91 36.04 -25.49 12.35
N THR A 92 37.17 -25.83 12.97
CA THR A 92 37.27 -26.99 13.88
C THR A 92 36.42 -26.76 15.13
N MET A 93 36.56 -25.61 15.78
CA MET A 93 35.79 -25.25 16.97
C MET A 93 34.28 -25.17 16.67
N ARG A 94 33.90 -24.57 15.54
CA ARG A 94 32.51 -24.52 15.04
C ARG A 94 31.90 -25.91 14.98
N ARG A 95 32.65 -26.88 14.45
CA ARG A 95 32.16 -28.25 14.23
C ARG A 95 32.03 -29.05 15.52
N ARG A 96 32.82 -28.70 16.54
CA ARG A 96 32.77 -29.29 17.89
C ARG A 96 31.78 -28.59 18.82
N GLY A 97 31.36 -27.37 18.51
CA GLY A 97 30.64 -26.52 19.46
C GLY A 97 31.52 -26.04 20.61
N ASP A 98 32.81 -25.81 20.36
CA ASP A 98 33.79 -25.43 21.37
C ASP A 98 33.64 -23.95 21.77
N ALA A 99 33.59 -23.67 23.07
CA ALA A 99 33.40 -22.34 23.63
C ALA A 99 34.55 -21.35 23.31
N HIS A 100 35.78 -21.86 23.10
CA HIS A 100 36.94 -21.04 22.75
C HIS A 100 36.77 -20.29 21.43
N ILE A 101 35.79 -20.67 20.60
CA ILE A 101 35.46 -19.95 19.37
C ILE A 101 35.12 -18.47 19.62
N ALA A 102 34.68 -18.13 20.83
CA ALA A 102 34.43 -16.75 21.25
C ALA A 102 35.65 -15.83 21.08
N ALA A 103 36.88 -16.37 21.18
CA ALA A 103 38.09 -15.58 21.03
C ALA A 103 38.29 -15.04 19.59
N PHE A 104 37.64 -15.63 18.58
CA PHE A 104 37.66 -15.13 17.21
C PHE A 104 36.71 -13.94 16.97
N LEU A 105 35.91 -13.54 17.96
CA LEU A 105 35.11 -12.31 17.88
C LEU A 105 35.98 -11.03 17.93
N ASP A 106 37.24 -11.16 18.36
CA ASP A 106 38.24 -10.09 18.33
C ASP A 106 39.23 -10.24 17.14
N ASP A 107 39.01 -11.18 16.21
CA ASP A 107 39.92 -11.39 15.07
C ASP A 107 39.85 -10.19 14.10
N PRO A 108 41.00 -9.62 13.67
CA PRO A 108 41.01 -8.50 12.74
C PRO A 108 40.56 -8.87 11.32
N ALA A 109 40.57 -10.17 10.96
CA ALA A 109 40.12 -10.62 9.65
C ALA A 109 38.58 -10.72 9.62
N ALA A 110 37.97 -9.94 8.73
CA ALA A 110 36.52 -9.77 8.72
C ALA A 110 35.73 -11.05 8.38
N ASP A 111 36.32 -11.95 7.59
CA ASP A 111 35.76 -13.25 7.26
C ASP A 111 35.80 -14.24 8.43
N ILE A 112 36.90 -14.27 9.20
CA ILE A 112 37.03 -15.05 10.43
C ILE A 112 36.03 -14.57 11.48
N TRP A 113 35.96 -13.25 11.68
CA TRP A 113 34.98 -12.62 12.57
C TRP A 113 33.54 -12.96 12.17
N ALA A 114 33.21 -12.82 10.88
CA ALA A 114 31.86 -13.11 10.37
C ALA A 114 31.47 -14.57 10.57
N GLU A 115 32.41 -15.50 10.35
CA GLU A 115 32.19 -16.92 10.53
C GLU A 115 32.08 -17.29 12.02
N ALA A 116 32.79 -16.62 12.92
CA ALA A 116 32.63 -16.76 14.37
C ALA A 116 31.21 -16.36 14.84
N VAL A 117 30.73 -15.19 14.40
CA VAL A 117 29.37 -14.70 14.69
C VAL A 117 28.32 -15.70 14.20
N ARG A 118 28.46 -16.19 12.96
CA ARG A 118 27.56 -17.20 12.39
C ARG A 118 27.62 -18.52 13.16
N ALA A 119 28.81 -18.98 13.53
CA ALA A 119 28.98 -20.24 14.24
C ALA A 119 28.28 -20.21 15.60
N ILE A 120 28.54 -19.18 16.40
CA ILE A 120 27.97 -19.06 17.75
C ILE A 120 26.45 -18.94 17.69
N TYR A 121 25.92 -18.12 16.78
CA TYR A 121 24.49 -17.87 16.67
C TYR A 121 23.70 -19.00 15.99
N ASP A 122 24.19 -19.50 14.85
CA ASP A 122 23.47 -20.45 13.99
C ASP A 122 23.50 -21.88 14.55
N LEU A 123 24.53 -22.26 15.33
CA LEU A 123 24.68 -23.57 16.00
C LEU A 123 24.38 -23.56 17.52
N PRO A 124 23.70 -22.52 18.02
CA PRO A 124 23.60 -22.18 19.45
C PRO A 124 24.75 -22.62 20.39
N ILE A 125 25.99 -22.15 20.19
CA ILE A 125 27.08 -22.49 21.12
C ILE A 125 26.87 -21.74 22.45
N ALA A 126 26.23 -22.41 23.42
CA ALA A 126 25.68 -21.78 24.62
C ALA A 126 26.72 -21.01 25.44
N ASP A 127 27.88 -21.60 25.67
CA ASP A 127 28.96 -21.00 26.49
C ASP A 127 29.65 -19.81 25.79
N ALA A 128 29.58 -19.72 24.47
CA ALA A 128 30.11 -18.60 23.68
C ALA A 128 29.08 -17.48 23.46
N MET A 129 27.79 -17.72 23.76
CA MET A 129 26.72 -16.77 23.52
C MET A 129 26.87 -15.45 24.32
N PRO A 130 27.26 -15.46 25.61
CA PRO A 130 27.49 -14.21 26.34
C PRO A 130 28.57 -13.32 25.71
N ALA A 131 29.66 -13.93 25.20
CA ALA A 131 30.71 -13.20 24.51
C ALA A 131 30.21 -12.59 23.20
N LEU A 132 29.39 -13.32 22.43
CA LEU A 132 28.75 -12.80 21.22
C LEU A 132 27.87 -11.58 21.52
N ILE A 133 27.07 -11.64 22.59
CA ILE A 133 26.22 -10.53 23.03
C ILE A 133 27.05 -9.34 23.48
N ALA A 134 28.19 -9.55 24.13
CA ALA A 134 29.07 -8.47 24.55
C ALA A 134 29.63 -7.66 23.36
N HIS A 135 29.80 -8.29 22.19
CA HIS A 135 30.23 -7.66 20.94
C HIS A 135 29.11 -6.89 20.22
N PHE A 136 27.86 -7.02 20.67
CA PHE A 136 26.77 -6.23 20.12
C PHE A 136 27.00 -4.73 20.31
N GLY A 137 26.88 -3.98 19.21
CA GLY A 137 27.08 -2.52 19.16
C GLY A 137 28.53 -2.09 18.89
N GLN A 138 29.48 -3.01 18.81
CA GLN A 138 30.84 -2.71 18.39
C GLN A 138 30.93 -2.55 16.86
N PRO A 139 31.92 -1.78 16.34
CA PRO A 139 32.16 -1.67 14.91
C PRO A 139 32.44 -3.03 14.27
N VAL A 140 31.81 -3.30 13.14
CA VAL A 140 32.09 -4.49 12.32
C VAL A 140 33.45 -4.29 11.62
N PRO A 141 34.33 -5.31 11.54
CA PRO A 141 35.58 -5.21 10.80
C PRO A 141 35.36 -4.79 9.34
N ALA A 142 36.26 -3.94 8.82
CA ALA A 142 36.18 -3.44 7.45
C ALA A 142 36.41 -4.55 6.41
N GLY A 143 35.79 -4.43 5.24
CA GLY A 143 36.00 -5.34 4.10
C GLY A 143 34.86 -6.35 3.86
N LEU A 144 33.81 -6.35 4.67
CA LEU A 144 32.59 -7.13 4.41
C LEU A 144 31.63 -6.39 3.46
N PRO A 145 30.94 -7.09 2.55
CA PRO A 145 29.83 -6.49 1.81
C PRO A 145 28.71 -6.00 2.74
N ASP A 146 28.09 -4.86 2.42
CA ASP A 146 27.05 -4.23 3.27
C ASP A 146 25.92 -5.20 3.66
N LYS A 147 25.45 -6.02 2.71
CA LYS A 147 24.43 -7.03 2.95
C LYS A 147 24.87 -8.09 3.97
N ALA A 148 26.14 -8.50 3.94
CA ALA A 148 26.69 -9.46 4.89
C ALA A 148 26.79 -8.83 6.29
N ALA A 149 27.32 -7.60 6.38
CA ALA A 149 27.40 -6.87 7.64
C ALA A 149 26.01 -6.68 8.28
N HIS A 150 25.00 -6.33 7.48
CA HIS A 150 23.61 -6.21 7.93
C HIS A 150 23.06 -7.52 8.52
N LEU A 151 23.25 -8.65 7.83
CA LEU A 151 22.79 -9.97 8.30
C LEU A 151 23.52 -10.46 9.55
N LEU A 152 24.78 -10.04 9.77
CA LEU A 152 25.54 -10.33 10.98
C LEU A 152 25.06 -9.47 12.15
N ALA A 153 24.77 -8.19 11.91
CA ALA A 153 24.18 -7.32 12.93
C ALA A 153 22.80 -7.82 13.41
N LEU A 154 21.95 -8.33 12.51
CA LEU A 154 20.69 -8.97 12.90
C LEU A 154 20.90 -10.18 13.81
N ARG A 155 21.95 -10.98 13.61
CA ARG A 155 22.28 -12.11 14.51
C ARG A 155 22.62 -11.61 15.91
N LEU A 156 23.40 -10.54 16.03
CA LEU A 156 23.76 -9.95 17.33
C LEU A 156 22.52 -9.39 18.05
N ILE A 157 21.65 -8.66 17.33
CA ILE A 157 20.39 -8.14 17.85
C ILE A 157 19.53 -9.28 18.39
N HIS A 158 19.31 -10.33 17.58
CA HIS A 158 18.49 -11.45 17.99
C HIS A 158 19.17 -12.38 19.00
N ALA A 159 20.51 -12.38 19.12
CA ALA A 159 21.21 -13.07 20.20
C ALA A 159 20.88 -12.42 21.55
N ALA A 160 21.02 -11.09 21.64
CA ALA A 160 20.67 -10.33 22.83
C ALA A 160 19.18 -10.47 23.16
N ALA A 161 18.31 -10.31 22.16
CA ALA A 161 16.86 -10.41 22.34
C ALA A 161 16.40 -11.79 22.80
N ARG A 162 17.10 -12.88 22.43
CA ARG A 162 16.79 -14.24 22.87
C ARG A 162 17.35 -14.55 24.25
N HIS A 163 18.53 -14.03 24.59
CA HIS A 163 19.13 -14.21 25.90
C HIS A 163 18.27 -13.62 27.02
N GLY A 164 17.76 -12.40 26.81
CA GLY A 164 16.59 -11.93 27.56
C GLY A 164 16.85 -11.39 28.96
N ASP A 165 18.08 -11.01 29.29
CA ASP A 165 18.41 -10.34 30.56
C ASP A 165 18.30 -8.80 30.45
N ASP A 166 18.40 -8.10 31.58
CA ASP A 166 18.27 -6.63 31.62
C ASP A 166 19.38 -5.93 30.86
N ALA A 167 20.60 -6.48 30.91
CA ALA A 167 21.74 -5.96 30.18
C ALA A 167 21.49 -5.99 28.66
N CYS A 168 20.87 -7.05 28.14
CA CYS A 168 20.46 -7.15 26.74
C CYS A 168 19.40 -6.12 26.38
N ALA A 169 18.37 -5.96 27.21
CA ALA A 169 17.31 -4.97 26.98
C ALA A 169 17.89 -3.53 26.90
N LEU A 170 18.77 -3.18 27.84
CA LEU A 170 19.46 -1.91 27.88
C LEU A 170 20.34 -1.69 26.65
N ARG A 171 21.09 -2.71 26.22
CA ARG A 171 21.91 -2.64 25.00
C ARG A 171 21.07 -2.43 23.76
N LEU A 172 19.95 -3.15 23.62
CA LEU A 172 19.04 -3.01 22.48
C LEU A 172 18.43 -1.61 22.43
N ALA A 173 17.99 -1.08 23.57
CA ALA A 173 17.47 0.28 23.68
C ALA A 173 18.54 1.32 23.35
N ALA A 174 19.77 1.16 23.86
CA ALA A 174 20.89 2.05 23.58
C ALA A 174 21.31 2.01 22.10
N TYR A 175 21.31 0.84 21.48
CA TYR A 175 21.61 0.69 20.05
C TYR A 175 20.55 1.36 19.18
N ALA A 176 19.27 1.14 19.47
CA ALA A 176 18.16 1.82 18.79
C ALA A 176 18.22 3.35 18.97
N ALA A 177 18.64 3.81 20.16
CA ALA A 177 18.85 5.22 20.46
C ALA A 177 20.20 5.78 20.00
N GLY A 178 21.09 4.97 19.44
CA GLY A 178 22.40 5.40 18.95
C GLY A 178 22.37 5.91 17.51
N THR A 179 23.56 6.12 16.95
CA THR A 179 23.79 6.40 15.52
C THR A 179 24.49 5.24 14.80
N ALA A 180 24.76 4.15 15.51
CA ALA A 180 25.39 2.96 14.97
C ALA A 180 24.43 2.19 14.05
N GLY A 181 24.98 1.56 13.00
CA GLY A 181 24.24 0.76 12.03
C GLY A 181 23.30 1.57 11.14
N THR A 182 22.51 0.86 10.34
CA THR A 182 21.50 1.46 9.47
C THR A 182 20.19 1.72 10.23
N PRO A 183 19.32 2.64 9.76
CA PRO A 183 17.99 2.86 10.32
C PRO A 183 17.18 1.58 10.55
N GLU A 184 17.26 0.64 9.62
CA GLU A 184 16.54 -0.63 9.65
C GLU A 184 17.04 -1.53 10.80
N LEU A 185 18.34 -1.52 11.08
CA LEU A 185 18.91 -2.28 12.20
C LEU A 185 18.51 -1.68 13.54
N ARG A 186 18.46 -0.35 13.65
CA ARG A 186 17.97 0.34 14.86
C ARG A 186 16.50 0.03 15.10
N ALA A 187 15.69 0.09 14.05
CA ALA A 187 14.28 -0.28 14.10
C ALA A 187 14.08 -1.77 14.48
N ALA A 188 14.90 -2.67 13.91
CA ALA A 188 14.87 -4.09 14.24
C ALA A 188 15.19 -4.34 15.72
N ALA A 189 16.22 -3.69 16.27
CA ALA A 189 16.55 -3.77 17.70
C ALA A 189 15.37 -3.32 18.57
N LEU A 190 14.76 -2.18 18.25
CA LEU A 190 13.61 -1.66 18.98
C LEU A 190 12.39 -2.59 18.89
N LYS A 191 12.15 -3.22 17.73
CA LYS A 191 11.04 -4.16 17.53
C LYS A 191 11.18 -5.41 18.40
N THR A 192 12.39 -5.86 18.70
CA THR A 192 12.59 -6.99 19.62
C THR A 192 12.14 -6.68 21.05
N LEU A 193 12.16 -5.41 21.46
CA LEU A 193 11.69 -4.98 22.78
C LEU A 193 10.16 -4.97 22.88
N LEU A 194 9.43 -4.73 21.77
CA LEU A 194 7.96 -4.85 21.76
C LEU A 194 7.49 -6.28 22.11
N THR A 195 8.24 -7.29 21.66
CA THR A 195 7.93 -8.71 21.91
C THR A 195 8.78 -9.28 23.03
N TRP A 196 9.28 -8.45 23.96
CA TRP A 196 10.26 -8.90 24.96
C TRP A 196 9.74 -10.06 25.83
N ASN A 197 8.49 -9.98 26.29
CA ASN A 197 7.88 -11.01 27.15
C ASN A 197 7.34 -12.20 26.37
N HIS A 198 7.02 -11.97 25.09
CA HIS A 198 6.48 -12.98 24.18
C HIS A 198 7.34 -13.06 22.90
N PRO A 199 8.60 -13.51 23.01
CA PRO A 199 9.50 -13.56 21.86
C PRO A 199 9.00 -14.55 20.80
N ASN A 200 9.26 -14.23 19.53
CA ASN A 200 8.89 -15.09 18.40
C ASN A 200 9.45 -16.51 18.55
N SER A 201 8.61 -17.51 18.33
CA SER A 201 9.02 -18.92 18.34
C SER A 201 9.85 -19.31 17.10
N ILE A 202 9.72 -18.55 16.01
CA ILE A 202 10.54 -18.68 14.80
C ILE A 202 11.68 -17.68 14.87
N ASP A 203 12.88 -18.14 14.57
CA ASP A 203 14.05 -17.29 14.43
C ASP A 203 13.93 -16.37 13.23
N PRO A 204 13.89 -15.03 13.41
CA PRO A 204 13.70 -14.12 12.28
C PRO A 204 14.89 -14.09 11.32
N VAL A 205 16.08 -14.53 11.76
CA VAL A 205 17.29 -14.55 10.92
C VAL A 205 17.41 -15.87 10.17
N LEU A 206 17.11 -17.00 10.83
CA LEU A 206 17.29 -18.33 10.25
C LEU A 206 16.02 -18.92 9.61
N GLY A 207 14.85 -18.37 9.92
CA GLY A 207 13.56 -18.92 9.48
C GLY A 207 13.22 -20.29 10.09
N ARG A 208 13.89 -20.67 11.19
CA ARG A 208 13.74 -21.98 11.84
C ARG A 208 12.99 -21.86 13.16
N TYR A 209 12.21 -22.88 13.49
CA TYR A 209 11.61 -22.99 14.83
C TYR A 209 12.71 -23.10 15.89
N ARG A 210 12.77 -22.11 16.79
CA ARG A 210 13.72 -22.01 17.89
C ARG A 210 13.02 -21.23 19.02
N PRO A 211 12.19 -21.90 19.83
CA PRO A 211 11.37 -21.23 20.83
C PRO A 211 12.27 -20.61 21.90
N ALA A 212 11.98 -19.37 22.28
CA ALA A 212 12.57 -18.72 23.45
C ALA A 212 11.60 -18.85 24.63
N LEU A 213 12.14 -18.86 25.85
CA LEU A 213 11.32 -18.90 27.06
C LEU A 213 10.48 -17.61 27.15
N LEU A 214 9.19 -17.77 27.44
CA LEU A 214 8.33 -16.67 27.83
C LEU A 214 8.90 -16.01 29.07
N ARG A 215 8.79 -14.69 29.14
CA ARG A 215 9.32 -13.90 30.25
C ARG A 215 8.17 -13.24 30.98
N ASP A 216 8.20 -13.34 32.29
CA ASP A 216 7.30 -12.58 33.17
C ASP A 216 8.12 -11.49 33.86
N LYS A 217 8.61 -10.53 33.06
CA LYS A 217 9.50 -9.47 33.54
C LYS A 217 9.15 -8.13 32.92
N ALA A 218 8.98 -7.11 33.75
CA ALA A 218 8.84 -5.74 33.27
C ALA A 218 10.20 -5.22 32.77
N LEU A 219 10.20 -4.53 31.62
CA LEU A 219 11.37 -3.78 31.14
C LEU A 219 11.65 -2.60 32.09
N ASP A 220 12.93 -2.24 32.28
CA ASP A 220 13.28 -0.98 32.95
C ASP A 220 12.81 0.21 32.11
N THR A 221 11.77 0.87 32.59
CA THR A 221 11.11 1.98 31.91
C THR A 221 11.98 3.22 31.81
N THR A 222 12.99 3.38 32.68
CA THR A 222 13.79 4.62 32.76
C THR A 222 14.74 4.74 31.56
N ALA A 223 15.58 3.72 31.36
CA ALA A 223 16.51 3.69 30.23
C ALA A 223 15.77 3.60 28.89
N LEU A 224 14.63 2.93 28.87
CA LEU A 224 13.77 2.82 27.70
C LEU A 224 13.16 4.18 27.32
N LYS A 225 12.73 4.96 28.31
CA LYS A 225 12.23 6.33 28.12
C LYS A 225 13.28 7.22 27.50
N ASP A 226 14.51 7.23 28.03
CA ASP A 226 15.61 8.03 27.47
C ASP A 226 15.97 7.60 26.04
N ALA A 227 15.89 6.31 25.73
CA ALA A 227 16.10 5.80 24.39
C ALA A 227 15.00 6.30 23.42
N VAL A 228 13.73 6.15 23.80
CA VAL A 228 12.59 6.58 22.98
C VAL A 228 12.60 8.08 22.75
N LEU A 229 12.84 8.90 23.79
CA LEU A 229 12.87 10.36 23.64
C LEU A 229 13.95 10.83 22.68
N ARG A 230 15.11 10.16 22.64
CA ARG A 230 16.17 10.46 21.66
C ARG A 230 15.77 10.08 20.24
N ILE A 231 15.07 8.96 20.06
CA ILE A 231 14.56 8.54 18.74
C ILE A 231 13.51 9.54 18.23
N VAL A 232 12.57 9.94 19.09
CA VAL A 232 11.57 10.96 18.79
C VAL A 232 12.23 12.28 18.41
N ALA A 233 13.20 12.74 19.20
CA ALA A 233 13.90 14.00 18.95
C ALA A 233 14.68 14.02 17.61
N ARG A 234 15.16 12.86 17.14
CA ARG A 234 15.83 12.74 15.83
C ARG A 234 14.87 12.73 14.65
N GLY A 235 13.60 12.37 14.85
CA GLY A 235 12.62 12.28 13.77
C GLY A 235 12.92 11.19 12.75
N GLU A 236 13.56 10.09 13.17
CA GLU A 236 13.92 8.99 12.28
C GLU A 236 12.70 8.07 12.04
N ASN A 237 12.11 8.15 10.84
CA ASN A 237 10.81 7.56 10.50
C ASN A 237 10.74 6.03 10.77
N GLU A 238 11.79 5.29 10.45
CA GLU A 238 11.86 3.82 10.54
C GLU A 238 11.76 3.31 11.99
N SER A 239 12.30 4.06 12.94
CA SER A 239 12.30 3.70 14.36
C SER A 239 11.19 4.40 15.16
N LEU A 240 10.68 5.53 14.66
CA LEU A 240 9.71 6.38 15.38
C LEU A 240 8.43 5.62 15.72
N GLY A 241 7.88 4.84 14.78
CA GLY A 241 6.66 4.08 15.00
C GLY A 241 6.73 3.12 16.17
N THR A 242 7.74 2.25 16.12
CA THR A 242 8.03 1.28 17.16
C THR A 242 8.32 1.97 18.50
N ALA A 243 8.97 3.13 18.49
CA ALA A 243 9.27 3.90 19.70
C ALA A 243 8.01 4.45 20.39
N VAL A 244 7.07 4.99 19.61
CA VAL A 244 5.81 5.54 20.12
C VAL A 244 4.94 4.44 20.74
N ILE A 245 4.85 3.27 20.08
CA ILE A 245 4.13 2.10 20.61
C ILE A 245 4.78 1.61 21.90
N LEU A 246 6.11 1.49 21.91
CA LEU A 246 6.86 1.01 23.05
C LEU A 246 6.73 1.94 24.27
N ALA A 247 6.70 3.25 24.06
CA ALA A 247 6.45 4.23 25.13
C ALA A 247 5.10 4.01 25.81
N ASN A 248 4.05 3.75 25.02
CA ASN A 248 2.72 3.48 25.56
C ASN A 248 2.69 2.15 26.33
N GLN A 249 3.20 1.07 25.73
CA GLN A 249 3.24 -0.26 26.36
C GLN A 249 4.04 -0.29 27.66
N ALA A 250 5.12 0.49 27.73
CA ALA A 250 5.97 0.60 28.90
C ALA A 250 5.49 1.66 29.91
N GLY A 251 4.31 2.27 29.70
CA GLY A 251 3.67 3.14 30.68
C GLY A 251 4.27 4.55 30.82
N PHE A 252 5.00 5.04 29.82
CA PHE A 252 5.48 6.42 29.78
C PHE A 252 4.99 7.14 28.50
N PRO A 253 3.72 7.54 28.44
CA PRO A 253 3.18 8.19 27.24
C PRO A 253 3.97 9.46 26.87
N LEU A 254 4.07 9.73 25.57
CA LEU A 254 4.69 10.96 25.07
C LEU A 254 3.81 12.19 25.41
N ASP A 255 4.44 13.36 25.44
CA ASP A 255 3.75 14.62 25.67
C ASP A 255 2.84 15.01 24.49
N ASP A 256 1.81 15.79 24.78
CA ASP A 256 0.76 16.12 23.82
C ASP A 256 1.29 16.86 22.59
N ARG A 257 2.29 17.74 22.74
CA ARG A 257 2.86 18.49 21.62
C ARG A 257 3.57 17.55 20.64
N THR A 258 4.34 16.61 21.17
CA THR A 258 4.99 15.56 20.38
C THR A 258 3.96 14.69 19.66
N LEU A 259 2.91 14.25 20.36
CA LEU A 259 1.86 13.41 19.79
C LEU A 259 1.07 14.12 18.68
N LEU A 260 0.72 15.39 18.87
CA LEU A 260 0.05 16.19 17.84
C LEU A 260 0.93 16.35 16.60
N GLY A 261 2.24 16.58 16.79
CA GLY A 261 3.21 16.63 15.70
C GLY A 261 3.33 15.30 14.92
N ILE A 262 3.25 14.17 15.62
CA ILE A 262 3.21 12.84 15.01
C ILE A 262 1.92 12.66 14.18
N VAL A 263 0.77 12.98 14.77
CA VAL A 263 -0.54 12.80 14.12
C VAL A 263 -0.66 13.64 12.84
N ASP A 264 -0.15 14.87 12.84
CA ASP A 264 -0.20 15.76 11.68
C ASP A 264 0.79 15.41 10.56
N ASN A 265 1.83 14.62 10.85
CA ASN A 265 2.91 14.37 9.92
C ASN A 265 2.53 13.27 8.91
N THR A 266 2.12 13.69 7.71
CA THR A 266 1.68 12.80 6.62
C THR A 266 2.78 11.93 6.02
N VAL A 267 4.06 12.20 6.33
CA VAL A 267 5.19 11.36 5.91
C VAL A 267 5.28 10.09 6.77
N LEU A 268 4.74 10.13 8.00
CA LEU A 268 4.82 9.00 8.91
C LEU A 268 3.89 7.85 8.48
N PRO A 269 4.28 6.58 8.72
CA PRO A 269 3.40 5.45 8.51
C PRO A 269 2.11 5.55 9.35
N ALA A 270 0.99 5.11 8.79
CA ALA A 270 -0.33 5.20 9.42
C ALA A 270 -0.35 4.67 10.86
N GLY A 271 0.27 3.52 11.12
CA GLY A 271 0.31 2.91 12.45
C GLY A 271 0.92 3.82 13.53
N VAL A 272 1.92 4.64 13.19
CA VAL A 272 2.55 5.60 14.12
C VAL A 272 1.59 6.71 14.49
N ARG A 273 0.91 7.23 13.47
CA ARG A 273 -0.04 8.33 13.59
C ARG A 273 -1.28 7.90 14.35
N ILE A 274 -1.77 6.69 14.08
CA ILE A 274 -2.90 6.07 14.78
C ILE A 274 -2.56 5.85 16.26
N GLU A 275 -1.36 5.37 16.58
CA GLU A 275 -0.95 5.22 17.98
C GLU A 275 -0.89 6.57 18.70
N GLY A 276 -0.35 7.60 18.04
CA GLY A 276 -0.36 8.95 18.58
C GLY A 276 -1.78 9.49 18.80
N LEU A 277 -2.68 9.23 17.85
CA LEU A 277 -4.08 9.57 17.92
C LEU A 277 -4.78 8.88 19.09
N HIS A 278 -4.59 7.56 19.26
CA HIS A 278 -5.17 6.80 20.38
C HIS A 278 -4.72 7.35 21.73
N GLN A 279 -3.43 7.66 21.89
CA GLN A 279 -2.91 8.26 23.12
C GLN A 279 -3.53 9.63 23.42
N LEU A 280 -3.79 10.45 22.40
CA LEU A 280 -4.47 11.75 22.55
C LEU A 280 -5.96 11.59 22.88
N VAL A 281 -6.65 10.62 22.28
CA VAL A 281 -8.06 10.30 22.58
C VAL A 281 -8.20 9.83 24.03
N ALA A 282 -7.33 8.91 24.48
CA ALA A 282 -7.36 8.35 25.82
C ALA A 282 -7.23 9.40 26.95
N ARG A 283 -6.60 10.54 26.66
CA ARG A 283 -6.44 11.67 27.59
C ARG A 283 -7.40 12.83 27.34
N THR A 284 -8.33 12.67 26.39
CA THR A 284 -9.30 13.72 26.02
C THR A 284 -8.60 15.06 25.68
N ASN A 285 -7.49 15.01 24.92
CA ASN A 285 -6.74 16.21 24.55
C ASN A 285 -7.64 17.21 23.78
N ALA A 286 -7.69 18.46 24.24
CA ALA A 286 -8.59 19.49 23.72
C ALA A 286 -8.27 19.94 22.28
N ASP A 287 -6.99 19.91 21.88
CA ASP A 287 -6.54 20.37 20.56
C ASP A 287 -6.83 19.34 19.46
N LEU A 288 -7.08 18.08 19.82
CA LEU A 288 -7.30 17.01 18.85
C LEU A 288 -8.57 17.23 18.03
N ARG A 289 -9.67 17.69 18.65
CA ARG A 289 -10.98 17.84 17.96
C ARG A 289 -10.89 18.73 16.73
N GLY A 290 -10.14 19.82 16.79
CA GLY A 290 -9.93 20.74 15.66
C GLY A 290 -9.16 20.13 14.49
N ARG A 291 -8.49 18.98 14.72
CA ARG A 291 -7.67 18.27 13.73
C ARG A 291 -8.39 17.09 13.09
N LEU A 292 -9.37 16.50 13.78
CA LEU A 292 -10.12 15.33 13.30
C LEU A 292 -10.74 15.54 11.92
N ASP A 293 -11.22 16.74 11.62
CA ASP A 293 -11.72 17.07 10.28
C ASP A 293 -10.68 16.92 9.18
N ARG A 294 -9.42 17.28 9.44
CA ARG A 294 -8.33 17.06 8.49
C ARG A 294 -7.97 15.58 8.41
N LEU A 295 -7.88 14.90 9.56
CA LEU A 295 -7.48 13.48 9.63
C LEU A 295 -8.52 12.54 9.01
N MET A 296 -9.81 12.87 9.07
CA MET A 296 -10.86 12.14 8.32
C MET A 296 -10.70 12.25 6.80
N ARG A 297 -9.80 13.10 6.31
CA ARG A 297 -9.48 13.31 4.88
C ARG A 297 -8.04 12.93 4.56
N ASP A 298 -7.38 12.24 5.47
CA ASP A 298 -6.00 11.79 5.28
C ASP A 298 -5.87 10.86 4.09
N ASP A 299 -4.72 10.82 3.42
CA ASP A 299 -4.49 9.90 2.30
C ASP A 299 -4.44 8.43 2.78
N GLN A 300 -3.98 8.20 4.02
CA GLN A 300 -3.91 6.87 4.63
C GLN A 300 -5.28 6.45 5.18
N ALA A 301 -5.83 5.35 4.65
CA ALA A 301 -7.17 4.86 5.01
C ALA A 301 -7.31 4.53 6.49
N GLU A 302 -6.27 3.96 7.07
CA GLU A 302 -6.24 3.55 8.46
C GLU A 302 -6.29 4.77 9.39
N VAL A 303 -5.65 5.88 9.00
CA VAL A 303 -5.69 7.15 9.75
C VAL A 303 -7.09 7.77 9.66
N ARG A 304 -7.73 7.78 8.49
CA ARG A 304 -9.11 8.27 8.33
C ARG A 304 -10.08 7.50 9.23
N ASN A 305 -9.98 6.18 9.24
CA ASN A 305 -10.83 5.31 10.05
C ASN A 305 -10.62 5.55 11.54
N ALA A 306 -9.36 5.65 12.00
CA ALA A 306 -9.05 5.97 13.39
C ALA A 306 -9.53 7.39 13.77
N ALA A 307 -9.47 8.35 12.85
CA ALA A 307 -9.98 9.70 13.06
C ALA A 307 -11.50 9.75 13.18
N PHE A 308 -12.22 8.91 12.42
CA PHE A 308 -13.66 8.73 12.57
C PHE A 308 -14.02 8.17 13.95
N ASP A 309 -13.31 7.13 14.41
CA ASP A 309 -13.51 6.55 15.74
C ASP A 309 -13.20 7.56 16.86
N ALA A 310 -12.15 8.36 16.67
CA ALA A 310 -11.83 9.46 17.56
C ALA A 310 -12.95 10.53 17.55
N LEU A 311 -13.52 10.86 16.39
CA LEU A 311 -14.61 11.84 16.30
C LEU A 311 -15.84 11.40 17.08
N ALA A 312 -16.19 10.12 17.04
CA ALA A 312 -17.29 9.58 17.85
C ALA A 312 -17.10 9.83 19.36
N SER A 313 -15.85 9.85 19.83
CA SER A 313 -15.51 10.09 21.25
C SER A 313 -15.56 11.56 21.67
N TYR A 314 -15.42 12.50 20.71
CA TYR A 314 -15.36 13.94 21.01
C TYR A 314 -16.63 14.70 20.59
N ASP A 315 -17.27 14.27 19.51
CA ASP A 315 -18.41 14.95 18.88
C ASP A 315 -19.26 13.92 18.13
N GLN A 316 -20.08 13.21 18.91
CA GLN A 316 -20.93 12.15 18.42
C GLN A 316 -21.90 12.61 17.30
N PRO A 317 -22.58 13.78 17.39
CA PRO A 317 -23.38 14.30 16.28
C PRO A 317 -22.57 14.52 15.00
N ALA A 318 -21.37 15.09 15.09
CA ALA A 318 -20.51 15.25 13.92
C ALA A 318 -20.04 13.91 13.35
N SER A 319 -19.81 12.90 14.19
CA SER A 319 -19.47 11.54 13.75
C SER A 319 -20.61 10.90 12.95
N VAL A 320 -21.86 10.96 13.44
CA VAL A 320 -23.02 10.43 12.69
C VAL A 320 -23.20 11.15 11.35
N MET A 321 -23.00 12.48 11.33
CA MET A 321 -23.02 13.24 10.09
C MET A 321 -21.89 12.82 9.13
N ALA A 322 -20.68 12.61 9.64
CA ALA A 322 -19.56 12.12 8.83
C ALA A 322 -19.84 10.71 8.29
N ALA A 323 -20.46 9.82 9.08
CA ALA A 323 -20.87 8.50 8.65
C ALA A 323 -21.90 8.55 7.52
N ALA A 324 -22.94 9.39 7.66
CA ALA A 324 -23.93 9.61 6.60
C ALA A 324 -23.23 10.07 5.32
N GLN A 325 -22.32 11.04 5.46
CA GLN A 325 -21.55 11.54 4.34
C GLN A 325 -20.66 10.46 3.71
N ILE A 326 -20.00 9.58 4.48
CA ILE A 326 -19.18 8.49 3.94
C ILE A 326 -20.05 7.45 3.21
N LEU A 327 -21.22 7.12 3.76
CA LEU A 327 -22.13 6.12 3.21
C LEU A 327 -22.81 6.57 1.91
N ASP A 328 -23.32 7.80 1.91
CA ASP A 328 -23.88 8.47 0.72
C ASP A 328 -22.79 8.87 -0.28
N GLY A 329 -21.54 8.54 0.06
CA GLY A 329 -20.39 8.90 -0.69
C GLY A 329 -19.88 10.28 -0.32
N ILE A 330 -20.68 11.34 -0.20
CA ILE A 330 -20.28 12.74 0.13
C ILE A 330 -18.88 12.98 0.80
N ILE A 331 -18.53 12.32 1.92
CA ILE A 331 -17.14 12.22 2.40
C ILE A 331 -16.53 10.95 1.80
N GLY A 332 -15.84 11.11 0.68
CA GLY A 332 -15.23 10.02 -0.08
C GLY A 332 -15.80 9.81 -1.49
N ALA A 333 -16.96 10.37 -1.85
CA ALA A 333 -17.78 10.08 -3.03
C ALA A 333 -18.98 11.05 -3.17
N ASN A 334 -18.71 12.30 -3.42
CA ASN A 334 -18.83 12.68 -4.82
C ASN A 334 -17.49 13.30 -5.08
N PRO A 335 -16.62 12.73 -5.93
CA PRO A 335 -15.36 13.36 -6.14
C PRO A 335 -15.79 14.61 -6.91
N VAL A 336 -15.84 15.74 -6.24
CA VAL A 336 -15.64 16.97 -6.97
C VAL A 336 -14.15 17.02 -7.15
N THR A 337 -13.67 17.09 -8.38
CA THR A 337 -12.26 17.40 -8.59
C THR A 337 -12.10 18.85 -8.19
N VAL A 338 -11.32 19.09 -7.14
CA VAL A 338 -10.89 20.44 -6.79
C VAL A 338 -9.60 20.70 -7.56
N ILE A 339 -9.68 21.62 -8.51
CA ILE A 339 -8.54 22.10 -9.27
C ILE A 339 -8.19 23.48 -8.71
N THR A 340 -6.94 23.69 -8.31
CA THR A 340 -6.46 25.01 -7.87
C THR A 340 -5.30 25.43 -8.75
N GLU A 341 -5.29 26.70 -9.15
CA GLU A 341 -4.30 27.24 -10.08
C GLU A 341 -3.86 28.64 -9.69
N ARG A 342 -2.68 29.02 -10.18
CA ARG A 342 -2.09 30.33 -10.03
C ARG A 342 -1.49 30.79 -11.37
N SER A 343 -1.63 32.07 -11.69
CA SER A 343 -0.86 32.74 -12.75
C SER A 343 -0.41 34.14 -12.33
N ASP A 344 0.76 34.57 -12.83
CA ASP A 344 1.22 35.97 -12.81
C ASP A 344 0.77 36.75 -14.06
N GLY A 345 0.39 36.05 -15.13
CA GLY A 345 -0.02 36.64 -16.40
C GLY A 345 -1.52 36.91 -16.50
N ASP A 346 -2.08 36.82 -17.70
CA ASP A 346 -3.51 37.11 -17.94
C ASP A 346 -4.43 36.01 -17.35
N TRP A 347 -5.68 36.36 -17.05
CA TRP A 347 -6.73 35.42 -16.64
C TRP A 347 -6.91 34.26 -17.63
N SER A 348 -6.61 34.49 -18.91
CA SER A 348 -6.65 33.47 -19.98
C SER A 348 -5.58 32.38 -19.85
N GLU A 349 -4.58 32.57 -19.00
CA GLU A 349 -3.50 31.60 -18.75
C GLU A 349 -3.87 30.55 -17.69
N LEU A 350 -5.00 30.73 -16.99
CA LEU A 350 -5.53 29.72 -16.08
C LEU A 350 -6.07 28.53 -16.90
N GLY A 351 -5.56 27.33 -16.63
CA GLY A 351 -5.99 26.06 -17.22
C GLY A 351 -7.43 25.67 -16.86
N ILE A 352 -8.02 26.26 -15.81
CA ILE A 352 -9.47 26.14 -15.50
C ILE A 352 -10.35 27.14 -16.26
N HIS A 353 -9.78 27.85 -17.24
CA HIS A 353 -10.32 28.99 -18.01
C HIS A 353 -10.36 30.32 -17.27
N ALA A 354 -10.35 31.41 -18.07
CA ALA A 354 -10.58 32.76 -17.59
C ALA A 354 -11.97 32.90 -16.94
N PRO A 355 -12.14 33.82 -15.97
CA PRO A 355 -13.44 34.12 -15.40
C PRO A 355 -14.43 34.50 -16.49
N ALA A 356 -15.61 33.89 -16.47
CA ALA A 356 -16.66 34.25 -17.40
C ALA A 356 -17.20 35.64 -17.05
N LEU A 357 -17.04 36.59 -17.98
CA LEU A 357 -17.40 38.00 -17.81
C LEU A 357 -18.89 38.29 -18.02
N LYS A 358 -19.69 37.35 -18.51
CA LYS A 358 -21.14 37.54 -18.61
C LYS A 358 -21.85 36.36 -17.97
N PRO A 359 -22.86 36.55 -17.09
CA PRO A 359 -23.85 35.50 -16.89
C PRO A 359 -24.39 35.19 -18.29
N LEU A 360 -24.33 33.91 -18.72
CA LEU A 360 -24.75 33.51 -20.06
C LEU A 360 -26.04 34.26 -20.42
N THR A 361 -26.03 35.13 -21.43
CA THR A 361 -27.10 36.11 -21.68
C THR A 361 -28.34 35.48 -22.33
N SER A 362 -28.79 34.36 -21.78
CA SER A 362 -29.98 33.63 -22.18
C SER A 362 -30.82 33.37 -20.93
N ASP A 363 -32.14 33.29 -21.10
CA ASP A 363 -33.12 32.88 -20.05
C ASP A 363 -32.78 31.54 -19.38
N SER A 364 -31.82 30.82 -19.97
CA SER A 364 -31.37 29.51 -19.57
C SER A 364 -30.15 29.52 -18.62
N SER A 365 -29.51 30.68 -18.37
CA SER A 365 -28.34 30.78 -17.47
C SER A 365 -28.67 30.46 -16.01
N PRO A 366 -27.83 29.71 -15.29
CA PRO A 366 -28.03 29.43 -13.87
C PRO A 366 -27.81 30.65 -12.96
N LEU A 367 -27.09 31.67 -13.42
CA LEU A 367 -26.79 32.88 -12.64
C LEU A 367 -27.71 34.06 -12.98
N LEU A 368 -28.66 33.91 -13.91
CA LEU A 368 -29.58 34.98 -14.25
C LEU A 368 -30.51 35.27 -13.05
N GLY A 369 -30.44 36.49 -12.51
CA GLY A 369 -31.20 36.89 -11.32
C GLY A 369 -30.67 36.32 -10.00
N ALA A 370 -29.52 35.63 -10.02
CA ALA A 370 -28.93 35.09 -8.80
C ALA A 370 -28.40 36.21 -7.89
N VAL A 371 -28.46 36.01 -6.58
CA VAL A 371 -28.07 37.03 -5.59
C VAL A 371 -27.14 36.40 -4.57
N VAL A 372 -26.00 37.05 -4.31
CA VAL A 372 -25.10 36.70 -3.20
C VAL A 372 -25.40 37.59 -2.00
N ARG A 373 -25.58 36.99 -0.83
CA ARG A 373 -25.81 37.69 0.45
C ARG A 373 -24.77 37.26 1.47
N TRP A 374 -24.21 38.20 2.22
CA TRP A 374 -23.38 37.86 3.37
C TRP A 374 -24.27 37.42 4.54
N VAL A 375 -23.75 36.57 5.42
CA VAL A 375 -24.51 36.03 6.56
C VAL A 375 -24.21 36.84 7.82
N PRO A 376 -25.22 37.50 8.43
CA PRO A 376 -25.05 38.21 9.69
C PRO A 376 -24.54 37.30 10.82
N GLY A 377 -23.77 37.87 11.75
CA GLY A 377 -23.18 37.13 12.88
C GLY A 377 -21.79 36.56 12.61
N PHE A 378 -21.25 36.73 11.40
CA PHE A 378 -19.88 36.39 11.01
C PHE A 378 -19.08 37.64 10.62
N ALA A 379 -17.78 37.49 10.30
CA ALA A 379 -16.96 38.62 9.87
C ALA A 379 -17.58 39.29 8.62
N PRO A 380 -17.82 40.62 8.68
CA PRO A 380 -18.54 41.33 7.62
C PRO A 380 -17.66 41.52 6.38
N PRO A 381 -18.27 41.85 5.23
CA PRO A 381 -17.53 42.42 4.12
C PRO A 381 -16.86 43.73 4.55
N HIS A 382 -15.63 43.95 4.07
CA HIS A 382 -14.96 45.23 4.30
C HIS A 382 -15.79 46.37 3.71
N LYS A 383 -15.67 47.58 4.28
CA LYS A 383 -16.42 48.77 3.85
C LYS A 383 -16.34 49.07 2.34
N ASP A 384 -15.22 48.69 1.71
CA ASP A 384 -14.93 48.95 0.31
C ASP A 384 -15.21 47.73 -0.61
N ALA A 385 -15.74 46.63 -0.06
CA ALA A 385 -16.03 45.38 -0.78
C ALA A 385 -17.25 45.44 -1.71
N GLY A 386 -17.90 46.61 -1.78
CA GLY A 386 -19.03 46.87 -2.69
C GLY A 386 -20.35 46.26 -2.25
N ALA A 387 -20.52 46.04 -0.94
CA ALA A 387 -21.76 45.50 -0.40
C ALA A 387 -22.89 46.54 -0.45
N VAL A 388 -24.07 46.13 -0.94
CA VAL A 388 -25.27 46.99 -1.02
C VAL A 388 -26.47 46.21 -0.47
N ASP A 389 -27.16 46.76 0.54
CA ASP A 389 -28.34 46.14 1.17
C ASP A 389 -28.13 44.66 1.57
N GLY A 390 -26.94 44.35 2.10
CA GLY A 390 -26.56 43.00 2.51
C GLY A 390 -26.23 42.04 1.37
N THR A 391 -26.14 42.53 0.13
CA THR A 391 -25.75 41.75 -1.05
C THR A 391 -24.30 42.04 -1.48
N LEU A 392 -23.70 41.12 -2.22
CA LEU A 392 -22.33 41.21 -2.75
C LEU A 392 -22.34 41.15 -4.30
N PRO A 393 -22.78 42.23 -4.97
CA PRO A 393 -23.06 42.21 -6.42
C PRO A 393 -21.82 41.97 -7.30
N ARG A 394 -20.63 42.42 -6.87
CA ARG A 394 -19.38 42.30 -7.64
C ARG A 394 -18.96 40.87 -7.92
N LEU A 395 -19.33 39.93 -7.04
CA LEU A 395 -19.04 38.51 -7.26
C LEU A 395 -19.72 37.95 -8.52
N LEU A 396 -20.78 38.60 -9.03
CA LEU A 396 -21.62 38.13 -10.13
C LEU A 396 -21.74 39.09 -11.33
N ASP A 397 -21.15 40.28 -11.29
CA ASP A 397 -21.21 41.33 -12.34
C ASP A 397 -20.50 40.96 -13.68
N ASP A 398 -20.13 41.93 -14.50
CA ASP A 398 -19.36 41.71 -15.74
C ASP A 398 -17.95 42.34 -15.73
N GLN A 399 -17.44 42.64 -14.53
CA GLN A 399 -16.17 43.34 -14.35
C GLN A 399 -15.14 42.42 -13.65
N LEU A 400 -13.87 42.61 -14.01
CA LEU A 400 -12.75 41.96 -13.32
C LEU A 400 -11.78 43.05 -12.82
N PRO A 401 -11.03 42.77 -11.73
CA PRO A 401 -9.96 43.65 -11.27
C PRO A 401 -8.97 43.96 -12.39
N ALA A 402 -8.61 45.23 -12.53
CA ALA A 402 -7.61 45.67 -13.51
C ALA A 402 -6.17 45.51 -13.00
N ASN A 403 -5.98 45.44 -11.68
CA ASN A 403 -4.70 45.24 -11.01
C ASN A 403 -4.89 44.42 -9.71
N ASP A 404 -3.79 44.09 -9.03
CA ASP A 404 -3.74 43.24 -7.83
C ASP A 404 -4.20 43.94 -6.54
N ASP A 405 -4.62 45.19 -6.62
CA ASP A 405 -5.13 45.98 -5.49
C ASP A 405 -6.26 46.89 -5.98
N ASP A 406 -7.25 46.28 -6.66
CA ASP A 406 -8.41 46.95 -7.23
C ASP A 406 -9.68 46.65 -6.40
N PRO A 407 -9.90 47.42 -5.31
CA PRO A 407 -11.05 47.24 -4.44
C PRO A 407 -12.36 47.61 -5.12
N ALA A 408 -12.36 48.31 -6.26
CA ALA A 408 -13.58 48.71 -6.95
C ALA A 408 -14.24 47.54 -7.69
N HIS A 409 -13.47 46.51 -8.03
CA HIS A 409 -13.92 45.32 -8.76
C HIS A 409 -13.63 44.01 -8.01
N SER A 410 -13.32 44.11 -6.71
CA SER A 410 -13.11 42.97 -5.82
C SER A 410 -14.08 43.01 -4.63
N THR A 411 -14.33 41.83 -4.05
CA THR A 411 -15.06 41.66 -2.79
C THR A 411 -14.18 40.90 -1.81
N TRP A 412 -13.98 41.47 -0.62
CA TRP A 412 -13.25 40.81 0.46
C TRP A 412 -13.96 40.95 1.79
N LEU A 413 -13.73 39.95 2.63
CA LEU A 413 -14.30 39.83 3.96
C LEU A 413 -13.19 40.13 4.96
N ASP A 414 -13.52 40.85 6.03
CA ASP A 414 -12.53 41.17 7.06
C ASP A 414 -12.06 39.89 7.77
N GLY A 415 -10.85 39.94 8.35
CA GLY A 415 -10.22 38.78 8.97
C GLY A 415 -11.10 38.10 10.04
N GLY A 416 -11.27 36.77 9.91
CA GLY A 416 -12.18 35.97 10.75
C GLY A 416 -12.95 34.93 9.93
N GLU A 417 -13.77 34.11 10.58
CA GLU A 417 -14.71 33.25 9.85
C GLU A 417 -15.80 34.13 9.23
N SER A 418 -16.03 33.96 7.93
CA SER A 418 -17.05 34.72 7.19
C SER A 418 -17.87 33.79 6.31
N ARG A 419 -19.15 34.13 6.12
CA ARG A 419 -20.07 33.30 5.34
C ARG A 419 -20.84 34.15 4.34
N PHE A 420 -21.03 33.62 3.14
CA PHE A 420 -21.96 34.18 2.17
C PHE A 420 -22.71 33.08 1.43
N VAL A 421 -23.95 33.37 1.05
CA VAL A 421 -24.86 32.45 0.37
C VAL A 421 -25.23 33.01 -1.00
N LEU A 422 -25.18 32.16 -2.00
CA LEU A 422 -25.73 32.40 -3.33
C LEU A 422 -27.11 31.75 -3.44
N ASP A 423 -28.13 32.55 -3.77
CA ASP A 423 -29.45 32.08 -4.20
C ASP A 423 -29.50 32.04 -5.73
N LEU A 424 -29.54 30.83 -6.30
CA LEU A 424 -29.68 30.61 -7.74
C LEU A 424 -31.10 30.88 -8.27
N GLN A 425 -32.03 31.32 -7.41
CA GLN A 425 -33.47 31.54 -7.66
C GLN A 425 -34.28 30.29 -8.01
N ARG A 426 -33.61 29.22 -8.47
CA ARG A 426 -34.18 27.92 -8.78
C ARG A 426 -33.18 26.80 -8.50
N SER A 427 -33.70 25.61 -8.28
CA SER A 427 -32.90 24.40 -8.16
C SER A 427 -32.37 23.98 -9.52
N ILE A 428 -31.05 23.78 -9.61
CA ILE A 428 -30.38 23.28 -10.82
C ILE A 428 -29.48 22.10 -10.47
N GLU A 429 -29.26 21.21 -11.42
CA GLU A 429 -28.15 20.26 -11.36
C GLU A 429 -26.85 21.05 -11.57
N VAL A 430 -25.97 21.09 -10.57
CA VAL A 430 -24.72 21.86 -10.64
C VAL A 430 -23.59 20.97 -11.13
N ALA A 431 -22.88 21.37 -12.18
CA ALA A 431 -21.77 20.60 -12.74
C ALA A 431 -20.40 21.20 -12.43
N ARG A 432 -20.31 22.52 -12.29
CA ARG A 432 -19.04 23.22 -12.00
C ARG A 432 -19.29 24.48 -11.18
N ILE A 433 -18.43 24.72 -10.20
CA ILE A 433 -18.35 25.97 -9.45
C ILE A 433 -16.90 26.45 -9.53
N ALA A 434 -16.66 27.70 -9.90
CA ALA A 434 -15.32 28.28 -9.98
C ALA A 434 -15.26 29.61 -9.21
N THR A 435 -14.16 29.81 -8.48
CA THR A 435 -13.89 31.00 -7.68
C THR A 435 -12.53 31.58 -8.05
N TYR A 436 -12.49 32.88 -8.27
CA TYR A 436 -11.30 33.59 -8.71
C TYR A 436 -10.94 34.67 -7.69
N SER A 437 -9.65 34.85 -7.45
CA SER A 437 -9.09 35.86 -6.55
C SER A 437 -7.83 36.46 -7.16
N TRP A 438 -7.55 37.71 -6.84
CA TRP A 438 -6.30 38.35 -7.25
C TRP A 438 -5.88 39.35 -6.18
N HIS A 439 -4.70 39.15 -5.62
CA HIS A 439 -4.05 40.14 -4.78
C HIS A 439 -2.54 39.88 -4.69
N LYS A 440 -1.79 40.83 -4.13
CA LYS A 440 -0.42 40.58 -3.64
C LYS A 440 -0.41 39.74 -2.34
N ALA A 441 0.66 39.00 -2.11
CA ALA A 441 0.88 38.26 -0.87
C ALA A 441 -0.30 37.32 -0.46
N GLU A 442 -0.59 37.19 0.82
CA GLU A 442 -1.47 36.14 1.37
C GLU A 442 -2.96 36.33 1.06
N ARG A 443 -3.39 37.51 0.62
CA ARG A 443 -4.83 37.83 0.40
C ARG A 443 -5.42 37.31 -0.90
N ALA A 444 -4.58 36.76 -1.79
CA ALA A 444 -5.05 36.03 -2.96
C ALA A 444 -5.53 34.61 -2.60
N ALA A 445 -5.06 34.07 -1.46
CA ALA A 445 -5.35 32.70 -1.08
C ALA A 445 -6.83 32.52 -0.69
N GLN A 446 -7.39 31.39 -1.09
CA GLN A 446 -8.77 31.00 -0.85
C GLN A 446 -8.78 29.84 0.15
N GLN A 447 -9.48 30.02 1.27
CA GLN A 447 -9.71 28.98 2.27
C GLN A 447 -11.18 28.94 2.66
N PHE A 448 -11.93 27.98 2.10
CA PHE A 448 -13.36 27.87 2.39
C PHE A 448 -13.88 26.43 2.29
N VAL A 449 -15.01 26.19 2.93
CA VAL A 449 -15.84 24.99 2.73
C VAL A 449 -17.10 25.40 1.98
N LEU A 450 -17.37 24.70 0.89
CA LEU A 450 -18.53 24.91 0.02
C LEU A 450 -19.63 23.92 0.38
N TYR A 451 -20.85 24.41 0.53
CA TYR A 451 -22.05 23.62 0.77
C TYR A 451 -23.14 23.96 -0.25
N GLY A 452 -24.08 23.04 -0.44
CA GLY A 452 -25.27 23.24 -1.26
C GLY A 452 -26.53 22.73 -0.55
N ALA A 453 -27.66 23.36 -0.82
CA ALA A 453 -28.96 22.90 -0.37
C ALA A 453 -30.01 23.04 -1.47
N ASP A 454 -30.96 22.13 -1.50
CA ASP A 454 -32.12 22.17 -2.40
C ASP A 454 -33.39 22.59 -1.63
N GLY A 455 -34.39 23.11 -2.36
CA GLY A 455 -35.70 23.46 -1.82
C GLY A 455 -36.03 24.96 -1.84
N ALA A 456 -37.31 25.27 -1.62
CA ALA A 456 -37.83 26.63 -1.69
C ALA A 456 -37.36 27.52 -0.52
N THR A 457 -37.08 26.91 0.64
CA THR A 457 -36.63 27.59 1.85
C THR A 457 -35.15 27.32 2.05
N MET A 458 -34.37 28.38 2.29
CA MET A 458 -32.95 28.27 2.62
C MET A 458 -32.79 27.66 4.02
N PRO A 459 -32.03 26.56 4.19
CA PRO A 459 -31.65 26.09 5.52
C PRO A 459 -30.83 27.16 6.25
N ASP A 460 -30.87 27.19 7.58
CA ASP A 460 -30.19 28.24 8.35
C ASP A 460 -28.66 28.27 8.06
N PRO A 461 -28.13 29.32 7.40
CA PRO A 461 -26.70 29.40 7.07
C PRO A 461 -25.83 29.82 8.26
N ALA A 462 -26.44 30.31 9.36
CA ALA A 462 -25.74 30.71 10.57
C ALA A 462 -25.63 29.57 11.60
N SER A 463 -26.39 28.49 11.44
CA SER A 463 -26.32 27.32 12.31
C SER A 463 -24.91 26.75 12.39
N GLY A 464 -24.49 26.41 13.62
CA GLY A 464 -23.21 25.73 13.86
C GLY A 464 -23.17 24.29 13.34
N THR A 465 -24.33 23.63 13.23
CA THR A 465 -24.42 22.26 12.69
C THR A 465 -24.61 22.22 11.17
N LEU A 466 -24.98 23.36 10.56
CA LEU A 466 -25.34 23.47 9.14
C LEU A 466 -26.36 22.39 8.70
N GLY A 467 -27.27 21.99 9.58
CA GLY A 467 -28.33 21.02 9.26
C GLY A 467 -29.16 21.45 8.05
N GLY A 468 -29.34 20.53 7.09
CA GLY A 468 -30.00 20.81 5.81
C GLY A 468 -29.05 21.30 4.70
N TRP A 469 -27.80 21.62 5.02
CA TRP A 469 -26.75 21.88 4.02
C TRP A 469 -25.95 20.60 3.73
N THR A 470 -25.75 20.33 2.44
CA THR A 470 -24.89 19.26 1.94
C THR A 470 -23.51 19.83 1.65
N ARG A 471 -22.46 19.33 2.31
CA ARG A 471 -21.09 19.76 1.99
C ARG A 471 -20.68 19.27 0.61
N ILE A 472 -20.19 20.19 -0.23
CA ILE A 472 -19.74 19.92 -1.60
C ILE A 472 -18.21 19.73 -1.63
N ALA A 473 -17.44 20.70 -1.13
CA ALA A 473 -15.97 20.71 -1.26
C ALA A 473 -15.28 21.49 -0.14
N ARG A 474 -13.98 21.27 0.08
CA ARG A 474 -13.11 22.21 0.81
C ARG A 474 -12.00 22.66 -0.12
N ILE A 475 -11.76 23.96 -0.12
CA ILE A 475 -10.78 24.63 -0.97
C ILE A 475 -9.73 25.23 -0.04
N ASP A 476 -8.47 25.00 -0.38
CA ASP A 476 -7.32 25.62 0.25
C ASP A 476 -6.24 25.86 -0.81
N THR A 477 -5.94 27.12 -1.12
CA THR A 477 -4.90 27.49 -2.09
C THR A 477 -3.61 27.98 -1.42
N THR A 478 -3.50 27.92 -0.08
CA THR A 478 -2.32 28.42 0.66
C THR A 478 -1.04 27.64 0.39
N GLY A 479 -1.14 26.41 -0.13
CA GLY A 479 0.01 25.63 -0.61
C GLY A 479 0.65 26.17 -1.89
N GLN A 480 0.03 27.13 -2.56
CA GLN A 480 0.59 27.80 -3.74
C GLN A 480 1.49 28.97 -3.34
N GLN A 481 2.34 29.43 -4.27
CA GLN A 481 3.10 30.66 -4.07
C GLN A 481 2.16 31.83 -3.77
N ALA A 482 2.49 32.62 -2.75
CA ALA A 482 1.70 33.76 -2.32
C ALA A 482 1.50 34.79 -3.46
N GLY A 483 0.32 35.40 -3.48
CA GLY A 483 -0.08 36.42 -4.44
C GLY A 483 -0.35 35.89 -5.85
N GLY A 484 -0.62 36.83 -6.76
CA GLY A 484 -0.96 36.56 -8.16
C GLY A 484 -2.46 36.29 -8.34
N LYS A 485 -2.85 35.93 -9.56
CA LYS A 485 -4.21 35.49 -9.86
C LYS A 485 -4.34 34.05 -9.42
N GLN A 486 -5.25 33.77 -8.50
CA GLN A 486 -5.55 32.42 -8.04
C GLN A 486 -6.96 32.04 -8.43
N ALA A 487 -7.14 30.77 -8.71
CA ALA A 487 -8.45 30.25 -9.07
C ALA A 487 -8.63 28.86 -8.48
N SER A 488 -9.86 28.58 -8.06
CA SER A 488 -10.28 27.26 -7.65
C SER A 488 -11.49 26.82 -8.47
N CYS A 489 -11.55 25.55 -8.84
CA CYS A 489 -12.66 24.96 -9.55
C CYS A 489 -13.07 23.67 -8.84
N VAL A 490 -14.34 23.60 -8.46
CA VAL A 490 -15.03 22.42 -7.96
C VAL A 490 -15.80 21.84 -9.14
N LEU A 491 -15.32 20.71 -9.66
CA LEU A 491 -15.88 20.06 -10.84
C LEU A 491 -16.53 18.74 -10.45
N ALA A 492 -17.78 18.51 -10.85
CA ALA A 492 -18.40 17.20 -10.66
C ALA A 492 -17.62 16.08 -11.38
N ASN A 493 -17.27 15.00 -10.69
CA ASN A 493 -16.85 13.74 -11.33
C ASN A 493 -18.03 12.89 -11.79
N ALA A 494 -19.17 13.49 -12.06
CA ALA A 494 -20.28 12.88 -12.77
C ALA A 494 -20.93 13.97 -13.62
N ALA A 495 -22.12 13.73 -14.16
CA ALA A 495 -22.86 14.78 -14.85
C ALA A 495 -23.20 15.98 -13.94
N SER A 496 -23.27 15.78 -12.62
CA SER A 496 -23.66 16.77 -11.61
C SER A 496 -23.00 16.44 -10.26
N MET A 497 -22.72 17.47 -9.43
CA MET A 497 -22.31 17.35 -8.02
C MET A 497 -23.52 17.41 -7.06
N GLY A 498 -24.72 17.46 -7.62
CA GLY A 498 -25.99 17.50 -6.92
C GLY A 498 -26.89 18.64 -7.41
N ARG A 499 -28.16 18.52 -7.04
CA ARG A 499 -29.18 19.51 -7.33
C ARG A 499 -29.23 20.54 -6.21
N TYR A 500 -29.01 21.81 -6.53
CA TYR A 500 -28.95 22.88 -5.52
C TYR A 500 -29.65 24.15 -6.02
N ARG A 501 -30.30 24.85 -5.10
CA ARG A 501 -30.72 26.25 -5.26
C ARG A 501 -29.79 27.18 -4.46
N TRP A 502 -29.42 26.75 -3.26
CA TRP A 502 -28.63 27.52 -2.33
C TRP A 502 -27.20 27.00 -2.32
N LEU A 503 -26.21 27.88 -2.42
CA LEU A 503 -24.80 27.54 -2.27
C LEU A 503 -24.18 28.42 -1.18
N LEU A 504 -23.51 27.82 -0.20
CA LEU A 504 -22.92 28.50 0.95
C LEU A 504 -21.41 28.35 0.93
N TRP A 505 -20.71 29.49 0.98
CA TRP A 505 -19.27 29.57 1.24
C TRP A 505 -19.04 29.86 2.71
N GLN A 506 -18.45 28.90 3.42
CA GLN A 506 -17.91 29.09 4.75
C GLN A 506 -16.41 29.36 4.65
N ASN A 507 -16.03 30.64 4.62
CA ASN A 507 -14.64 31.06 4.61
C ASN A 507 -14.04 30.84 5.99
N LEU A 508 -12.93 30.10 6.02
CA LEU A 508 -12.25 29.75 7.25
C LEU A 508 -11.45 30.94 7.77
N ALA A 509 -11.36 31.06 9.09
CA ALA A 509 -10.66 32.16 9.73
C ALA A 509 -9.17 32.18 9.35
N HIS A 510 -8.76 33.23 8.64
CA HIS A 510 -7.36 33.54 8.35
C HIS A 510 -7.15 35.05 8.54
N GLY A 511 -5.96 35.45 9.00
CA GLY A 511 -5.74 36.78 9.58
C GLY A 511 -5.87 37.98 8.64
N VAL A 512 -5.96 37.76 7.32
CA VAL A 512 -5.84 38.82 6.31
C VAL A 512 -7.01 38.96 5.31
N GLY A 513 -7.96 38.02 5.28
CA GLY A 513 -9.11 38.01 4.36
C GLY A 513 -8.75 37.67 2.89
N THR A 514 -9.72 37.14 2.13
CA THR A 514 -9.55 36.77 0.71
C THR A 514 -10.13 37.84 -0.22
N PHE A 515 -9.37 38.29 -1.22
CA PHE A 515 -9.80 39.18 -2.29
C PHE A 515 -10.44 38.41 -3.43
N TYR A 516 -11.74 38.14 -3.33
CA TYR A 516 -12.50 37.48 -4.40
C TYR A 516 -12.75 38.46 -5.56
N ALA A 517 -12.41 38.00 -6.76
CA ALA A 517 -12.68 38.68 -8.02
C ALA A 517 -13.99 38.18 -8.65
N LYS A 518 -14.28 36.87 -8.60
CA LYS A 518 -15.43 36.32 -9.33
C LYS A 518 -15.93 34.96 -8.83
N LEU A 519 -17.24 34.74 -8.95
CA LEU A 519 -17.88 33.43 -8.84
C LEU A 519 -18.53 33.03 -10.16
N ASN A 520 -18.35 31.78 -10.58
CA ASN A 520 -19.09 31.20 -11.68
C ASN A 520 -19.71 29.85 -11.27
N VAL A 521 -20.97 29.64 -11.64
CA VAL A 521 -21.70 28.38 -11.43
C VAL A 521 -22.24 27.91 -12.77
N PHE A 522 -22.08 26.63 -13.06
CA PHE A 522 -22.50 26.03 -14.32
C PHE A 522 -23.42 24.85 -14.06
N ALA A 523 -24.52 24.80 -14.80
CA ALA A 523 -25.49 23.71 -14.72
C ALA A 523 -25.02 22.48 -15.53
N ALA A 524 -25.44 21.29 -15.11
CA ALA A 524 -25.27 20.05 -15.86
C ALA A 524 -25.93 20.14 -17.25
N GLY A 525 -25.37 19.38 -18.20
CA GLY A 525 -25.85 19.34 -19.59
C GLY A 525 -25.54 20.59 -20.41
N ARG A 526 -24.80 21.56 -19.86
CA ARG A 526 -24.23 22.68 -20.62
C ARG A 526 -22.78 22.39 -21.00
N PRO A 527 -22.29 22.90 -22.14
CA PRO A 527 -20.87 22.89 -22.43
C PRO A 527 -20.12 23.55 -21.27
N LEU A 528 -19.17 22.81 -20.68
CA LEU A 528 -18.22 23.32 -19.70
C LEU A 528 -16.89 23.53 -20.45
N PRO A 529 -16.58 24.76 -20.91
CA PRO A 529 -15.40 24.99 -21.74
C PRO A 529 -14.14 24.53 -21.01
N GLY A 530 -13.37 23.70 -21.75
CA GLY A 530 -12.04 23.13 -21.48
C GLY A 530 -11.72 22.74 -20.03
N VAL A 531 -12.69 22.11 -19.38
CA VAL A 531 -12.41 21.31 -18.20
C VAL A 531 -12.30 19.86 -18.60
N VAL A 532 -11.18 19.25 -18.23
CA VAL A 532 -10.94 17.82 -18.36
C VAL A 532 -11.19 17.15 -17.01
N ARG A 533 -11.73 15.93 -17.06
CA ARG A 533 -11.88 15.06 -15.89
C ARG A 533 -10.86 13.94 -15.98
N VAL A 534 -10.17 13.67 -14.88
CA VAL A 534 -9.26 12.52 -14.76
C VAL A 534 -9.94 11.43 -13.95
N ILE A 535 -10.00 10.23 -14.53
CA ILE A 535 -10.53 9.03 -13.90
C ILE A 535 -9.38 8.06 -13.77
N ALA A 536 -9.05 7.64 -12.56
CA ALA A 536 -7.96 6.70 -12.32
C ALA A 536 -8.41 5.55 -11.42
N ALA A 537 -7.84 4.38 -11.66
CA ALA A 537 -8.15 3.18 -10.88
C ALA A 537 -7.01 2.17 -10.90
N ARG A 538 -7.03 1.28 -9.92
CA ARG A 538 -6.10 0.17 -9.77
C ARG A 538 -6.91 -1.12 -9.65
N THR A 539 -6.46 -2.17 -10.32
CA THR A 539 -6.92 -3.55 -10.11
C THR A 539 -5.74 -4.50 -10.00
N ASP A 540 -5.91 -5.57 -9.23
CA ASP A 540 -5.02 -6.74 -9.23
C ASP A 540 -5.52 -7.85 -10.19
N GLY A 541 -6.77 -7.76 -10.66
CA GLY A 541 -7.42 -8.67 -11.58
C GLY A 541 -7.16 -8.34 -13.05
N GLU A 542 -8.14 -8.55 -13.91
CA GLU A 542 -8.01 -8.35 -15.36
C GLU A 542 -8.03 -6.88 -15.77
N TRP A 543 -7.38 -6.54 -16.90
CA TRP A 543 -7.40 -5.18 -17.46
C TRP A 543 -8.82 -4.61 -17.64
N GLY A 544 -9.79 -5.48 -17.93
CA GLY A 544 -11.20 -5.11 -18.13
C GLY A 544 -11.95 -4.66 -16.89
N GLU A 545 -11.40 -4.91 -15.69
CA GLU A 545 -11.99 -4.44 -14.43
C GLU A 545 -11.74 -2.94 -14.18
N LEU A 546 -10.80 -2.36 -14.93
CA LEU A 546 -10.56 -0.95 -14.88
C LEU A 546 -11.80 -0.18 -15.39
N PRO A 547 -12.20 0.93 -14.73
CA PRO A 547 -13.37 1.72 -15.11
C PRO A 547 -13.32 2.22 -16.55
N MET A 548 -12.14 2.51 -17.08
CA MET A 548 -11.94 2.95 -18.45
C MET A 548 -11.91 1.81 -19.48
N GLY A 549 -12.10 0.56 -19.04
CA GLY A 549 -11.97 -0.65 -19.83
C GLY A 549 -10.53 -1.14 -19.97
N ALA A 550 -10.37 -2.29 -20.63
CA ALA A 550 -9.06 -2.81 -20.98
C ALA A 550 -8.38 -1.94 -22.06
N PRO A 551 -7.03 -1.93 -22.12
CA PRO A 551 -6.33 -1.29 -23.22
C PRO A 551 -6.79 -1.86 -24.57
N ALA A 552 -7.11 -0.98 -25.52
CA ALA A 552 -7.59 -1.37 -26.85
C ALA A 552 -6.45 -1.42 -27.86
N ASP A 553 -6.57 -2.26 -28.91
CA ASP A 553 -5.62 -2.34 -30.03
C ASP A 553 -5.98 -1.40 -31.22
N GLY A 554 -7.18 -0.80 -31.22
CA GLY A 554 -7.75 -0.08 -32.36
C GLY A 554 -8.21 1.36 -32.05
N ASP A 555 -7.38 2.13 -31.36
CA ASP A 555 -7.63 3.54 -31.05
C ASP A 555 -6.96 4.51 -32.07
N ASP A 556 -7.18 5.82 -31.95
CA ASP A 556 -6.64 6.81 -32.89
C ASP A 556 -5.13 7.07 -32.75
N ALA A 557 -4.47 6.54 -31.72
CA ALA A 557 -3.02 6.48 -31.64
C ALA A 557 -2.42 5.19 -32.20
N ALA A 558 -3.24 4.15 -32.47
CA ALA A 558 -2.75 2.85 -32.92
C ALA A 558 -1.94 2.98 -34.22
N GLY A 559 -0.72 2.43 -34.21
CA GLY A 559 0.20 2.49 -35.36
C GLY A 559 0.81 3.87 -35.64
N LYS A 560 0.50 4.91 -34.85
CA LYS A 560 1.14 6.22 -34.94
C LYS A 560 2.41 6.28 -34.09
N GLY A 561 3.38 7.06 -34.55
CA GLY A 561 4.69 7.18 -33.91
C GLY A 561 4.65 7.98 -32.61
N VAL A 562 5.05 7.34 -31.51
CA VAL A 562 5.41 8.02 -30.26
C VAL A 562 6.93 8.13 -30.18
N THR A 563 7.44 9.33 -29.92
CA THR A 563 8.88 9.59 -29.83
C THR A 563 9.27 10.15 -28.48
N TRP A 564 10.31 9.60 -27.85
CA TRP A 564 10.87 10.17 -26.63
C TRP A 564 11.76 11.37 -26.94
N VAL A 565 11.83 12.31 -25.99
CA VAL A 565 12.54 13.59 -26.16
C VAL A 565 13.90 13.51 -25.48
N ALA A 566 14.97 13.71 -26.24
CA ALA A 566 16.31 13.85 -25.69
C ALA A 566 16.55 15.29 -25.19
N GLY A 567 17.12 15.45 -24.00
CA GLY A 567 17.48 16.75 -23.44
C GLY A 567 18.46 16.63 -22.28
N ALA A 568 19.25 17.68 -22.02
CA ALA A 568 20.32 17.64 -21.00
C ALA A 568 19.83 17.38 -19.56
N LYS A 569 18.56 17.70 -19.28
CA LYS A 569 17.90 17.50 -17.97
C LYS A 569 16.78 16.45 -18.02
N LEU A 570 16.56 15.82 -19.17
CA LEU A 570 15.50 14.83 -19.36
C LEU A 570 16.08 13.42 -19.32
N VAL A 571 15.37 12.53 -18.64
CA VAL A 571 15.72 11.11 -18.56
C VAL A 571 15.13 10.38 -19.76
N GLY A 572 15.97 9.54 -20.39
CA GLY A 572 15.55 8.70 -21.51
C GLY A 572 14.81 7.43 -21.06
N PRO A 573 14.28 6.64 -21.99
CA PRO A 573 13.76 5.31 -21.69
C PRO A 573 14.89 4.37 -21.26
N HIS A 574 14.58 3.39 -20.41
CA HIS A 574 15.54 2.36 -20.04
C HIS A 574 15.98 1.56 -21.29
N PRO A 575 17.22 1.02 -21.35
CA PRO A 575 17.69 0.23 -22.51
C PRO A 575 16.74 -0.90 -22.93
N ASP A 576 16.08 -1.55 -21.98
CA ASP A 576 15.13 -2.65 -22.25
C ASP A 576 13.68 -2.21 -22.50
N ALA A 577 13.43 -0.89 -22.56
CA ALA A 577 12.08 -0.35 -22.76
C ALA A 577 11.52 -0.59 -24.19
N GLY A 578 12.29 -1.24 -25.07
CA GLY A 578 11.88 -1.54 -26.43
C GLY A 578 11.92 -0.32 -27.37
N ALA A 579 12.70 0.70 -27.02
CA ALA A 579 12.90 1.87 -27.87
C ALA A 579 13.67 1.50 -29.15
N GLN A 580 13.21 2.02 -30.30
CA GLN A 580 13.87 1.86 -31.59
C GLN A 580 14.33 3.25 -32.06
N GLY A 581 15.57 3.61 -31.70
CA GLY A 581 16.03 5.00 -31.81
C GLY A 581 15.22 5.91 -30.88
N GLN A 582 14.57 6.93 -31.44
CA GLN A 582 13.64 7.79 -30.68
C GLN A 582 12.23 7.22 -30.54
N MET A 583 11.88 6.15 -31.27
CA MET A 583 10.53 5.62 -31.28
C MET A 583 10.23 4.71 -30.08
N LEU A 584 9.01 4.80 -29.56
CA LEU A 584 8.46 3.97 -28.49
C LEU A 584 7.26 3.13 -28.99
N PRO A 585 7.50 2.10 -29.83
CA PRO A 585 6.44 1.39 -30.55
C PRO A 585 5.45 0.63 -29.64
N ARG A 586 5.85 0.28 -28.42
CA ARG A 586 5.02 -0.46 -27.45
C ARG A 586 3.94 0.40 -26.81
N LEU A 587 4.07 1.72 -26.85
CA LEU A 587 3.07 2.61 -26.26
C LEU A 587 1.78 2.66 -27.07
N THR A 588 1.83 2.41 -28.37
CA THR A 588 0.68 2.47 -29.30
C THR A 588 0.48 1.20 -30.12
N GLY A 589 1.15 0.10 -29.74
CA GLY A 589 1.09 -1.19 -30.42
C GLY A 589 1.83 -2.29 -29.65
N GLY A 590 1.91 -3.51 -30.21
CA GLY A 590 2.50 -4.68 -29.53
C GLY A 590 1.53 -5.37 -28.56
N GLY A 591 1.82 -6.59 -28.11
CA GLY A 591 0.95 -7.30 -27.14
C GLY A 591 0.90 -6.60 -25.77
N LEU A 592 -0.12 -6.89 -24.96
CA LEU A 592 -0.19 -6.43 -23.57
C LEU A 592 0.72 -7.28 -22.66
N PRO A 593 1.29 -6.69 -21.60
CA PRO A 593 2.07 -7.45 -20.63
C PRO A 593 1.21 -8.54 -19.99
N VAL A 594 1.78 -9.73 -19.86
CA VAL A 594 1.13 -10.91 -19.25
C VAL A 594 1.60 -11.18 -17.82
N SER A 595 2.64 -10.48 -17.37
CA SER A 595 3.13 -10.45 -15.99
C SER A 595 3.56 -9.04 -15.58
N ASP A 596 3.67 -8.80 -14.28
CA ASP A 596 4.01 -7.52 -13.65
C ASP A 596 5.42 -6.97 -14.00
N ASP A 597 6.37 -7.84 -14.33
CA ASP A 597 7.71 -7.47 -14.81
C ASP A 597 7.93 -7.85 -16.30
N ASP A 598 6.87 -7.88 -17.11
CA ASP A 598 6.99 -8.17 -18.54
C ASP A 598 7.63 -7.01 -19.31
N THR A 599 8.96 -7.04 -19.38
CA THR A 599 9.80 -6.06 -20.09
C THR A 599 9.71 -6.18 -21.61
N LEU A 600 9.09 -7.23 -22.15
CA LEU A 600 8.93 -7.40 -23.60
C LEU A 600 7.71 -6.66 -24.15
N HIS A 601 6.74 -6.38 -23.28
CA HIS A 601 5.46 -5.75 -23.64
C HIS A 601 5.21 -4.42 -22.91
N SER A 602 6.16 -3.95 -22.10
CA SER A 602 6.07 -2.66 -21.40
C SER A 602 7.14 -1.67 -21.89
N THR A 603 6.84 -0.37 -21.76
CA THR A 603 7.79 0.74 -21.93
C THR A 603 8.10 1.34 -20.57
N TRP A 604 9.36 1.32 -20.16
CA TRP A 604 9.79 1.85 -18.86
C TRP A 604 10.69 3.08 -19.02
N LEU A 605 10.34 4.15 -18.31
CA LEU A 605 11.14 5.37 -18.21
C LEU A 605 11.83 5.38 -16.85
N ASP A 606 13.15 5.61 -16.83
CA ASP A 606 13.94 5.69 -15.60
C ASP A 606 13.51 6.88 -14.72
N GLY A 607 13.84 6.84 -13.43
CA GLY A 607 13.43 7.87 -12.45
C GLY A 607 13.99 9.26 -12.78
N GLY A 608 13.10 10.25 -12.88
CA GLY A 608 13.39 11.66 -13.18
C GLY A 608 12.35 12.24 -14.15
N GLU A 609 12.50 13.51 -14.55
CA GLU A 609 11.62 14.10 -15.56
C GLU A 609 11.90 13.49 -16.94
N SER A 610 10.88 12.96 -17.60
CA SER A 610 10.99 12.38 -18.95
C SER A 610 9.81 12.80 -19.82
N ARG A 611 10.03 12.94 -21.12
CA ARG A 611 9.02 13.43 -22.05
C ARG A 611 8.92 12.55 -23.28
N PHE A 612 7.70 12.36 -23.76
CA PHE A 612 7.45 11.75 -25.06
C PHE A 612 6.27 12.43 -25.77
N VAL A 613 6.30 12.40 -27.10
CA VAL A 613 5.38 13.12 -27.98
C VAL A 613 4.72 12.14 -28.95
N LEU A 614 3.42 12.29 -29.13
CA LEU A 614 2.62 11.63 -30.15
C LEU A 614 2.31 12.61 -31.28
N ASP A 615 2.59 12.24 -32.54
CA ASP A 615 2.06 12.93 -33.72
C ASP A 615 0.77 12.25 -34.19
N LEU A 616 -0.35 12.97 -34.11
CA LEU A 616 -1.63 12.51 -34.64
C LEU A 616 -1.73 12.62 -36.17
N LEU A 617 -0.67 13.13 -36.81
CA LEU A 617 -0.49 13.43 -38.24
C LEU A 617 -1.28 14.66 -38.73
N GLN A 618 -2.42 14.94 -38.12
CA GLN A 618 -3.24 16.11 -38.39
C GLN A 618 -3.93 16.61 -37.12
N PRO A 619 -4.30 17.91 -37.04
CA PRO A 619 -5.10 18.41 -35.93
C PRO A 619 -6.39 17.60 -35.78
N THR A 620 -6.54 16.95 -34.63
CA THR A 620 -7.63 16.00 -34.34
C THR A 620 -8.32 16.43 -33.06
N ALA A 621 -9.65 16.58 -33.09
CA ALA A 621 -10.44 16.80 -31.87
C ALA A 621 -10.43 15.52 -31.04
N LEU A 622 -9.92 15.58 -29.81
CA LEU A 622 -9.77 14.40 -28.95
C LEU A 622 -10.96 14.29 -28.00
N ALA A 623 -11.54 13.11 -27.84
CA ALA A 623 -12.60 12.83 -26.85
C ALA A 623 -12.02 12.30 -25.53
N ARG A 624 -11.00 11.44 -25.60
CA ARG A 624 -10.39 10.80 -24.44
C ARG A 624 -8.93 10.44 -24.67
N ILE A 625 -8.11 10.55 -23.63
CA ILE A 625 -6.77 9.96 -23.57
C ILE A 625 -6.73 9.02 -22.37
N SER A 626 -6.36 7.76 -22.58
CA SER A 626 -6.20 6.74 -21.55
C SER A 626 -4.77 6.21 -21.50
N THR A 627 -4.25 6.03 -20.30
CA THR A 627 -2.88 5.55 -20.05
C THR A 627 -2.91 4.38 -19.08
N TYR A 628 -2.22 3.30 -19.42
CA TYR A 628 -2.21 2.06 -18.66
C TYR A 628 -0.79 1.69 -18.21
N SER A 629 -0.65 1.16 -17.01
CA SER A 629 0.62 0.74 -16.41
C SER A 629 0.45 -0.52 -15.55
N TRP A 630 1.50 -1.33 -15.42
CA TRP A 630 1.49 -2.50 -14.53
C TRP A 630 2.88 -2.76 -13.96
N HIS A 631 2.97 -2.92 -12.63
CA HIS A 631 4.17 -3.38 -11.93
C HIS A 631 3.81 -3.88 -10.52
N LYS A 632 4.69 -4.60 -9.83
CA LYS A 632 4.48 -5.10 -8.45
C LYS A 632 4.72 -4.10 -7.31
N ALA A 633 5.13 -2.87 -7.64
CA ALA A 633 5.65 -1.91 -6.68
C ALA A 633 5.34 -0.48 -7.10
N GLU A 634 6.10 0.50 -6.61
CA GLU A 634 5.88 1.92 -6.85
C GLU A 634 5.86 2.30 -8.34
N ARG A 635 6.46 1.48 -9.21
CA ARG A 635 6.58 1.77 -10.65
C ARG A 635 5.30 1.59 -11.48
N ALA A 636 4.19 1.19 -10.86
CA ALA A 636 2.87 1.21 -11.50
C ALA A 636 2.27 2.62 -11.53
N GLY A 637 2.69 3.51 -10.62
CA GLY A 637 2.15 4.85 -10.49
C GLY A 637 2.47 5.74 -11.70
N GLN A 638 1.45 6.45 -12.16
CA GLN A 638 1.48 7.44 -13.23
C GLN A 638 1.44 8.86 -12.65
N HIS A 639 2.39 9.70 -13.04
CA HIS A 639 2.45 11.12 -12.67
C HIS A 639 2.94 11.96 -13.85
N TYR A 640 2.01 12.58 -14.58
CA TYR A 640 2.34 13.29 -15.81
C TYR A 640 1.43 14.48 -16.09
N ALA A 641 1.92 15.45 -16.86
CA ALA A 641 1.12 16.51 -17.47
C ALA A 641 0.93 16.26 -18.97
N LEU A 642 -0.25 16.61 -19.51
CA LEU A 642 -0.55 16.57 -20.94
C LEU A 642 -0.55 17.96 -21.54
N TRP A 643 0.11 18.05 -22.68
CA TRP A 643 0.29 19.28 -23.44
C TRP A 643 -0.10 19.07 -24.90
N GLY A 644 -0.70 20.09 -25.52
CA GLY A 644 -1.20 20.04 -26.88
C GLY A 644 -0.67 21.18 -27.75
N ALA A 645 -0.47 20.91 -29.05
CA ALA A 645 -0.17 21.94 -30.05
C ALA A 645 -0.76 21.61 -31.44
N ASN A 646 -1.07 22.65 -32.21
CA ASN A 646 -1.79 22.56 -33.50
C ASN A 646 -0.94 22.92 -34.72
N GLY A 647 0.28 23.39 -34.51
CA GLY A 647 1.18 23.79 -35.60
C GLY A 647 1.51 22.62 -36.53
N GLN A 648 1.83 22.94 -37.78
CA GLN A 648 2.35 21.96 -38.74
C GLN A 648 3.70 21.39 -38.28
N GLN A 649 4.51 22.20 -37.59
CA GLN A 649 5.76 21.77 -36.97
C GLN A 649 5.53 21.51 -35.48
N GLN A 650 6.20 20.49 -34.94
CA GLN A 650 6.22 20.23 -33.50
C GLN A 650 6.93 21.41 -32.79
N PRO A 651 6.33 21.99 -31.74
CA PRO A 651 7.03 22.96 -30.92
C PRO A 651 8.18 22.31 -30.13
N ASP A 652 9.13 23.12 -29.65
CA ASP A 652 10.27 22.60 -28.89
C ASP A 652 9.78 21.86 -27.63
N ALA A 653 10.06 20.56 -27.57
CA ALA A 653 9.67 19.68 -26.47
C ALA A 653 10.78 19.50 -25.42
N ALA A 654 12.02 19.90 -25.74
CA ALA A 654 13.19 19.78 -24.87
C ALA A 654 13.44 21.05 -24.03
N GLY A 655 12.84 22.18 -24.42
CA GLY A 655 12.95 23.46 -23.71
C GLY A 655 12.49 23.40 -22.24
N GLU A 656 13.08 24.24 -21.40
CA GLU A 656 12.73 24.35 -19.97
C GLU A 656 11.32 24.92 -19.76
N ASP A 657 10.87 25.80 -20.65
CA ASP A 657 9.58 26.48 -20.59
C ASP A 657 8.70 26.07 -21.80
N LEU A 658 7.85 25.06 -21.58
CA LEU A 658 6.96 24.52 -22.61
C LEU A 658 5.93 25.56 -23.08
N TRP A 659 5.52 26.50 -22.21
CA TRP A 659 4.56 27.55 -22.56
C TRP A 659 5.14 28.51 -23.61
N LYS A 660 6.36 28.99 -23.39
CA LYS A 660 7.07 29.84 -24.38
C LYS A 660 7.33 29.14 -25.70
N SER A 661 7.47 27.82 -25.64
CA SER A 661 7.73 26.99 -26.81
C SER A 661 6.46 26.74 -27.65
N GLY A 662 5.28 27.18 -27.19
CA GLY A 662 4.02 27.08 -27.93
C GLY A 662 3.14 25.89 -27.55
N TRP A 663 3.50 25.16 -26.49
CA TRP A 663 2.66 24.11 -25.92
C TRP A 663 1.57 24.69 -25.02
N LYS A 664 0.39 24.06 -25.04
CA LYS A 664 -0.70 24.38 -24.12
C LYS A 664 -0.98 23.19 -23.22
N ARG A 665 -0.82 23.37 -21.90
CA ARG A 665 -1.20 22.32 -20.95
C ARG A 665 -2.72 22.21 -20.91
N PHE A 666 -3.25 20.99 -21.00
CA PHE A 666 -4.69 20.75 -20.94
C PHE A 666 -5.10 19.67 -19.94
N ALA A 667 -4.15 18.93 -19.35
CA ALA A 667 -4.43 18.02 -18.24
C ALA A 667 -3.20 17.76 -17.37
N GLN A 668 -3.44 17.26 -16.16
CA GLN A 668 -2.42 16.67 -15.29
C GLN A 668 -3.01 15.45 -14.58
N VAL A 669 -2.22 14.38 -14.46
CA VAL A 669 -2.63 13.10 -13.91
C VAL A 669 -1.67 12.70 -12.79
N ASP A 670 -2.24 12.31 -11.64
CA ASP A 670 -1.52 11.69 -10.54
C ASP A 670 -2.35 10.51 -10.00
N THR A 671 -1.72 9.35 -9.94
CA THR A 671 -2.33 8.09 -9.50
C THR A 671 -1.67 7.52 -8.24
N GLY A 672 -0.76 8.26 -7.61
CA GLY A 672 -0.01 7.80 -6.43
C GLY A 672 -0.89 7.40 -5.23
N TRP A 673 -2.08 7.99 -5.13
CA TRP A 673 -3.09 7.67 -4.11
C TRP A 673 -3.74 6.29 -4.28
N LEU A 674 -3.59 5.62 -5.43
CA LEU A 674 -4.13 4.28 -5.67
C LEU A 674 -3.36 3.16 -4.94
N GLY A 675 -2.25 3.49 -4.28
CA GLY A 675 -1.37 2.53 -3.63
C GLY A 675 -0.31 1.94 -4.57
N LYS A 676 0.52 1.06 -4.03
CA LYS A 676 1.68 0.49 -4.75
C LYS A 676 1.25 -0.68 -5.64
N GLY A 677 1.90 -0.78 -6.80
CA GLY A 677 1.77 -1.90 -7.74
C GLY A 677 0.38 -2.07 -8.36
N GLY A 678 0.15 -3.26 -8.92
CA GLY A 678 -1.08 -3.63 -9.62
C GLY A 678 -1.15 -3.06 -11.04
N LYS A 679 -2.23 -3.39 -11.76
CA LYS A 679 -2.58 -2.76 -13.03
C LYS A 679 -3.26 -1.43 -12.72
N GLN A 680 -2.72 -0.33 -13.23
CA GLN A 680 -3.29 1.00 -13.06
C GLN A 680 -3.71 1.58 -14.41
N GLY A 681 -4.83 2.29 -14.41
CA GLY A 681 -5.33 3.02 -15.55
C GLY A 681 -5.63 4.45 -15.16
N SER A 682 -5.38 5.39 -16.07
CA SER A 682 -5.92 6.74 -16.03
C SER A 682 -6.65 7.06 -17.34
N ALA A 683 -7.68 7.88 -17.27
CA ALA A 683 -8.46 8.35 -18.40
C ALA A 683 -8.78 9.83 -18.22
N VAL A 684 -8.27 10.66 -19.13
CA VAL A 684 -8.56 12.08 -19.24
C VAL A 684 -9.69 12.25 -20.25
N VAL A 685 -10.82 12.81 -19.82
CA VAL A 685 -12.00 13.02 -20.67
C VAL A 685 -12.45 14.48 -20.66
N GLY A 686 -12.88 14.98 -21.81
CA GLY A 686 -13.41 16.34 -21.92
C GLY A 686 -14.83 16.41 -21.36
N VAL A 687 -15.11 17.31 -20.43
CA VAL A 687 -16.45 17.44 -19.85
C VAL A 687 -17.46 18.02 -20.87
N SER A 688 -16.98 18.77 -21.87
CA SER A 688 -17.76 19.22 -23.04
C SER A 688 -17.89 18.16 -24.15
N GLY A 689 -17.27 16.99 -23.99
CA GLY A 689 -17.18 15.96 -25.03
C GLY A 689 -15.89 16.01 -25.86
N ASP A 690 -15.01 17.00 -25.63
CA ASP A 690 -13.70 17.11 -26.28
C ASP A 690 -12.62 17.65 -25.32
N LEU A 691 -11.37 17.25 -25.55
CA LEU A 691 -10.14 17.66 -24.84
C LEU A 691 -9.40 18.78 -25.60
N GLY A 692 -10.06 19.41 -26.56
CA GLY A 692 -9.44 20.27 -27.57
C GLY A 692 -9.02 19.51 -28.83
N THR A 693 -8.68 20.31 -29.85
CA THR A 693 -8.11 19.83 -31.11
C THR A 693 -6.60 19.96 -31.05
N TRP A 694 -5.89 18.86 -31.27
CA TRP A 694 -4.43 18.74 -31.16
C TRP A 694 -3.87 17.94 -32.33
N ARG A 695 -2.72 18.36 -32.87
CA ARG A 695 -1.89 17.48 -33.73
C ARG A 695 -0.82 16.80 -32.88
N TRP A 696 -0.12 17.58 -32.07
CA TRP A 696 0.94 17.12 -31.21
C TRP A 696 0.41 17.00 -29.79
N VAL A 697 0.62 15.83 -29.18
CA VAL A 697 0.31 15.60 -27.76
C VAL A 697 1.58 15.17 -27.04
N LEU A 698 1.95 15.90 -25.99
CA LEU A 698 3.15 15.65 -25.21
C LEU A 698 2.78 15.21 -23.80
N TRP A 699 3.37 14.09 -23.36
CA TRP A 699 3.39 13.63 -21.98
C TRP A 699 4.67 14.12 -21.33
N GLN A 700 4.52 14.91 -20.27
CA GLN A 700 5.61 15.31 -19.40
C GLN A 700 5.50 14.52 -18.10
N ASN A 701 6.30 13.47 -17.94
CA ASN A 701 6.39 12.71 -16.69
C ASN A 701 7.13 13.55 -15.67
N LEU A 702 6.47 13.85 -14.55
CA LEU A 702 6.96 14.78 -13.55
C LEU A 702 7.80 14.05 -12.50
N ASP A 703 8.96 14.62 -12.15
CA ASP A 703 9.93 14.01 -11.22
C ASP A 703 9.26 13.66 -9.88
N ARG A 704 9.46 12.42 -9.44
CA ARG A 704 9.06 11.91 -8.12
C ARG A 704 10.22 11.15 -7.53
N LYS A 705 11.05 11.81 -6.73
CA LYS A 705 11.93 11.09 -5.80
C LYS A 705 11.12 10.63 -4.58
N PRO A 706 11.28 9.38 -4.10
CA PRO A 706 12.27 8.38 -4.50
C PRO A 706 11.76 7.34 -5.53
N MET A 707 10.67 7.60 -6.25
CA MET A 707 10.09 6.63 -7.20
C MET A 707 11.05 6.32 -8.35
N THR A 708 11.02 5.07 -8.81
CA THR A 708 11.99 4.50 -9.75
C THR A 708 11.49 4.47 -11.20
N GLY A 709 10.62 5.43 -11.57
CA GLY A 709 10.03 5.53 -12.91
C GLY A 709 8.69 4.79 -13.08
N THR A 710 8.11 4.82 -14.29
CA THR A 710 6.77 4.26 -14.59
C THR A 710 6.82 3.18 -15.68
N PHE A 711 6.20 2.03 -15.44
CA PHE A 711 6.04 0.94 -16.41
C PHE A 711 4.74 1.12 -17.20
N TYR A 712 4.82 1.83 -18.32
CA TYR A 712 3.69 2.01 -19.22
C TYR A 712 3.43 0.73 -20.02
N ALA A 713 2.19 0.24 -19.96
CA ALA A 713 1.70 -0.88 -20.74
C ALA A 713 1.14 -0.41 -22.10
N ARG A 714 0.35 0.68 -22.11
CA ARG A 714 -0.27 1.22 -23.33
C ARG A 714 -0.80 2.65 -23.17
N LEU A 715 -0.89 3.38 -24.28
CA LEU A 715 -1.65 4.60 -24.47
C LEU A 715 -2.80 4.33 -25.43
N ASN A 716 -4.00 4.83 -25.12
CA ASN A 716 -5.08 4.93 -26.09
C ASN A 716 -5.57 6.38 -26.19
N VAL A 717 -5.68 6.89 -27.41
CA VAL A 717 -6.24 8.20 -27.73
C VAL A 717 -7.48 7.98 -28.59
N PHE A 718 -8.59 8.63 -28.24
CA PHE A 718 -9.84 8.51 -28.98
C PHE A 718 -10.24 9.89 -29.50
N ALA A 719 -10.52 10.01 -30.79
CA ALA A 719 -11.02 11.21 -31.43
C ALA A 719 -12.53 11.38 -31.22
N VAL A 720 -13.01 12.62 -31.27
CA VAL A 720 -14.44 12.94 -31.24
C VAL A 720 -15.13 12.27 -32.43
N GLY A 721 -16.25 11.58 -32.18
CA GLY A 721 -17.01 10.85 -33.20
C GLY A 721 -16.56 9.39 -33.42
N THR A 722 -15.51 8.92 -32.75
CA THR A 722 -15.14 7.50 -32.72
C THR A 722 -15.88 6.76 -31.60
N THR A 723 -15.91 5.43 -31.67
CA THR A 723 -16.50 4.61 -30.60
C THR A 723 -15.57 4.61 -29.40
N VAL A 724 -15.93 5.34 -28.35
CA VAL A 724 -15.18 5.41 -27.10
C VAL A 724 -15.77 4.41 -26.09
N PRO A 725 -15.01 3.42 -25.59
CA PRO A 725 -15.49 2.53 -24.52
C PRO A 725 -16.08 3.31 -23.34
N ALA A 726 -17.28 2.92 -22.88
CA ALA A 726 -17.93 3.60 -21.76
C ALA A 726 -17.09 3.52 -20.49
N ILE A 727 -17.08 4.58 -19.67
CA ILE A 727 -16.43 4.55 -18.37
C ILE A 727 -17.41 3.98 -17.34
N ALA A 728 -17.10 2.80 -16.79
CA ALA A 728 -17.85 2.21 -15.69
C ALA A 728 -17.64 2.99 -14.38
N SER A 729 -18.59 2.92 -13.45
CA SER A 729 -18.40 3.47 -12.10
C SER A 729 -17.39 2.61 -11.31
N ALA A 730 -16.22 3.16 -10.99
CA ALA A 730 -15.21 2.49 -10.17
C ALA A 730 -15.68 2.36 -8.71
N PRO A 731 -15.65 1.17 -8.09
CA PRO A 731 -15.62 1.08 -6.64
C PRO A 731 -14.20 1.42 -6.18
N ASP A 732 -14.03 2.60 -5.59
CA ASP A 732 -12.77 2.99 -4.96
C ASP A 732 -12.54 2.12 -3.70
N ARG A 733 -11.47 1.30 -3.68
CA ARG A 733 -11.09 0.44 -2.54
C ARG A 733 -11.00 1.24 -1.24
N VAL A 734 -10.50 2.46 -1.33
CA VAL A 734 -10.35 3.42 -0.22
C VAL A 734 -11.72 3.85 0.32
N GLN A 735 -12.69 4.10 -0.55
CA GLN A 735 -14.07 4.39 -0.14
C GLN A 735 -14.77 3.18 0.43
N LEU A 736 -14.54 2.00 -0.15
CA LEU A 736 -15.18 0.78 0.34
C LEU A 736 -14.76 0.48 1.77
N GLN A 737 -13.46 0.52 2.07
CA GLN A 737 -12.97 0.31 3.43
C GLN A 737 -13.51 1.36 4.41
N ALA A 738 -13.60 2.63 4.01
CA ALA A 738 -14.19 3.68 4.83
C ALA A 738 -15.69 3.44 5.10
N LYS A 739 -16.46 3.06 4.06
CA LYS A 739 -17.89 2.70 4.18
C LYS A 739 -18.08 1.52 5.12
N GLN A 740 -17.29 0.46 4.96
CA GLN A 740 -17.33 -0.71 5.83
C GLN A 740 -17.04 -0.32 7.28
N HIS A 741 -16.01 0.50 7.52
CA HIS A 741 -15.64 0.97 8.85
C HIS A 741 -16.75 1.77 9.53
N VAL A 742 -17.34 2.76 8.84
CA VAL A 742 -18.37 3.61 9.45
C VAL A 742 -19.68 2.86 9.71
N VAL A 743 -20.06 1.87 8.89
CA VAL A 743 -21.23 1.02 9.18
C VAL A 743 -21.05 0.32 10.52
N LEU A 744 -19.88 -0.28 10.76
CA LEU A 744 -19.58 -0.95 12.02
C LEU A 744 -19.54 0.05 13.19
N GLY A 745 -19.04 1.26 12.96
CA GLY A 745 -19.09 2.36 13.92
C GLY A 745 -20.51 2.72 14.35
N LEU A 746 -21.43 2.87 13.39
CA LEU A 746 -22.85 3.13 13.66
C LEU A 746 -23.53 2.02 14.47
N GLY A 747 -23.08 0.77 14.30
CA GLY A 747 -23.55 -0.36 15.12
C GLY A 747 -23.17 -0.22 16.60
N LYS A 748 -22.01 0.37 16.90
CA LYS A 748 -21.50 0.58 18.26
C LYS A 748 -22.00 1.87 18.90
N ASP A 749 -22.43 2.84 18.09
CA ASP A 749 -22.92 4.13 18.55
C ASP A 749 -24.36 4.01 19.10
N PRO A 750 -24.57 4.27 20.41
CA PRO A 750 -25.88 4.09 21.05
C PRO A 750 -26.87 5.24 20.77
N SER A 751 -26.49 6.26 20.00
CA SER A 751 -27.37 7.41 19.75
C SER A 751 -28.58 7.05 18.88
N PRO A 752 -29.72 7.74 19.09
CA PRO A 752 -30.88 7.63 18.19
C PRO A 752 -30.56 8.04 16.74
N ALA A 753 -29.64 8.99 16.55
CA ALA A 753 -29.24 9.45 15.22
C ALA A 753 -28.49 8.35 14.45
N ALA A 754 -27.56 7.66 15.11
CA ALA A 754 -26.90 6.49 14.53
C ALA A 754 -27.89 5.36 14.24
N ALA A 755 -28.86 5.14 15.14
CA ALA A 755 -29.94 4.16 14.96
C ALA A 755 -30.73 4.41 13.68
N ALA A 756 -31.15 5.66 13.47
CA ALA A 756 -31.96 6.04 12.31
C ALA A 756 -31.20 5.88 10.99
N LEU A 757 -29.93 6.30 10.97
CA LEU A 757 -29.08 6.16 9.79
C LEU A 757 -28.81 4.68 9.47
N LEU A 758 -28.40 3.89 10.46
CA LEU A 758 -28.15 2.45 10.28
C LEU A 758 -29.42 1.72 9.86
N GLY A 759 -30.58 2.04 10.48
CA GLY A 759 -31.89 1.47 10.12
C GLY A 759 -32.20 1.64 8.63
N THR A 760 -31.97 2.83 8.08
CA THR A 760 -32.17 3.12 6.66
C THR A 760 -31.35 2.19 5.75
N TRP A 761 -30.09 1.94 6.11
CA TRP A 761 -29.22 1.06 5.32
C TRP A 761 -29.51 -0.43 5.53
N VAL A 762 -29.96 -0.83 6.72
CA VAL A 762 -30.41 -2.19 7.01
C VAL A 762 -31.70 -2.51 6.24
N ASP A 763 -32.62 -1.56 6.12
CA ASP A 763 -33.82 -1.73 5.31
C ASP A 763 -33.48 -1.93 3.82
N ARG A 764 -32.49 -1.18 3.29
CA ARG A 764 -31.95 -1.41 1.94
C ARG A 764 -31.33 -2.80 1.80
N LEU A 765 -30.62 -3.31 2.82
CA LEU A 765 -30.07 -4.66 2.79
C LEU A 765 -31.17 -5.71 2.72
N VAL A 766 -32.23 -5.58 3.52
CA VAL A 766 -33.40 -6.48 3.50
C VAL A 766 -34.12 -6.44 2.15
N ALA A 767 -34.18 -5.26 1.51
CA ALA A 767 -34.76 -5.09 0.17
C ALA A 767 -33.87 -5.61 -0.98
N GLY A 768 -32.62 -5.98 -0.70
CA GLY A 768 -31.63 -6.35 -1.74
C GLY A 768 -31.08 -5.16 -2.53
N GLU A 769 -31.24 -3.94 -2.02
CA GLU A 769 -30.82 -2.68 -2.65
C GLU A 769 -29.47 -2.17 -2.11
N ALA A 770 -28.99 -2.72 -0.99
CA ALA A 770 -27.67 -2.38 -0.45
C ALA A 770 -26.54 -2.99 -1.30
N PRO A 771 -25.38 -2.30 -1.44
CA PRO A 771 -24.22 -2.86 -2.10
C PRO A 771 -23.79 -4.19 -1.44
N PRO A 772 -23.56 -5.28 -2.20
CA PRO A 772 -23.13 -6.57 -1.65
C PRO A 772 -21.84 -6.48 -0.82
N THR A 773 -20.98 -5.52 -1.14
CA THR A 773 -19.72 -5.24 -0.44
C THR A 773 -19.88 -4.68 0.98
N LEU A 774 -21.09 -4.24 1.37
CA LEU A 774 -21.43 -3.74 2.71
C LEU A 774 -22.37 -4.67 3.48
N ALA A 775 -22.86 -5.75 2.85
CA ALA A 775 -23.87 -6.61 3.44
C ALA A 775 -23.42 -7.22 4.77
N LEU A 776 -22.14 -7.62 4.83
CA LEU A 776 -21.54 -8.21 6.01
C LEU A 776 -21.52 -7.22 7.20
N GLU A 777 -21.05 -6.00 6.95
CA GLU A 777 -20.98 -4.93 7.94
C GLU A 777 -22.37 -4.50 8.40
N LEU A 778 -23.33 -4.35 7.48
CA LEU A 778 -24.70 -3.94 7.82
C LEU A 778 -25.40 -4.99 8.69
N ARG A 779 -25.23 -6.27 8.37
CA ARG A 779 -25.75 -7.37 9.20
C ARG A 779 -25.13 -7.34 10.59
N ASP A 780 -23.82 -7.19 10.71
CA ASP A 780 -23.15 -7.26 12.01
C ASP A 780 -23.34 -5.98 12.83
N ALA A 781 -23.43 -4.82 12.19
CA ALA A 781 -23.85 -3.58 12.83
C ALA A 781 -25.29 -3.69 13.36
N ALA A 782 -26.23 -4.26 12.60
CA ALA A 782 -27.58 -4.51 13.08
C ALA A 782 -27.62 -5.47 14.28
N LYS A 783 -26.75 -6.49 14.33
CA LYS A 783 -26.63 -7.40 15.49
C LYS A 783 -26.14 -6.69 16.75
N ALA A 784 -25.34 -5.64 16.62
CA ALA A 784 -24.85 -4.87 17.76
C ALA A 784 -25.92 -3.96 18.39
N ARG A 785 -27.08 -3.81 17.71
CA ARG A 785 -28.21 -2.99 18.15
C ARG A 785 -29.25 -3.80 18.90
N SER A 786 -29.84 -3.20 19.93
CA SER A 786 -30.86 -3.84 20.78
C SER A 786 -32.29 -3.44 20.42
N GLU A 787 -32.47 -2.44 19.54
CA GLU A 787 -33.77 -1.93 19.16
C GLU A 787 -34.58 -2.96 18.33
N PRO A 788 -35.91 -3.11 18.57
CA PRO A 788 -36.73 -4.13 17.91
C PRO A 788 -36.68 -4.18 16.37
N PRO A 789 -36.59 -3.04 15.64
CA PRO A 789 -36.50 -3.06 14.18
C PRO A 789 -35.30 -3.85 13.64
N PHE A 790 -34.15 -3.80 14.32
CA PHE A 790 -32.95 -4.53 13.88
C PHE A 790 -33.10 -6.03 14.06
N ALA A 791 -33.68 -6.47 15.19
CA ALA A 791 -33.99 -7.88 15.41
C ALA A 791 -34.96 -8.43 14.34
N ALA A 792 -35.98 -7.64 13.97
CA ALA A 792 -36.93 -8.00 12.92
C ALA A 792 -36.26 -8.07 11.53
N ALA A 793 -35.35 -7.15 11.21
CA ALA A 793 -34.59 -7.17 9.96
C ALA A 793 -33.66 -8.40 9.86
N LEU A 794 -32.96 -8.73 10.94
CA LEU A 794 -32.10 -9.92 11.01
C LEU A 794 -32.88 -11.23 10.85
N ALA A 795 -34.08 -11.31 11.44
CA ALA A 795 -34.98 -12.45 11.25
C ALA A 795 -35.36 -12.62 9.78
N LYS A 796 -35.72 -11.53 9.07
CA LYS A 796 -36.04 -11.55 7.64
C LYS A 796 -34.86 -12.00 6.78
N LEU A 797 -33.64 -11.54 7.08
CA LEU A 797 -32.43 -11.97 6.37
C LEU A 797 -32.13 -13.46 6.56
N THR A 798 -32.55 -14.04 7.68
CA THR A 798 -32.32 -15.46 7.98
C THR A 798 -33.39 -16.35 7.34
N THR A 799 -34.66 -15.94 7.37
CA THR A 799 -35.77 -16.74 6.81
C THR A 799 -35.81 -16.76 5.27
N THR A 800 -35.08 -15.86 4.61
CA THR A 800 -34.96 -15.79 3.15
C THR A 800 -33.86 -16.70 2.58
N LEU A 801 -33.04 -17.33 3.42
CA LEU A 801 -31.99 -18.25 2.96
C LEU A 801 -32.61 -19.58 2.48
N PRO A 802 -32.19 -20.12 1.32
CA PRO A 802 -32.66 -21.41 0.83
C PRO A 802 -32.38 -22.54 1.83
N ALA A 803 -33.42 -23.25 2.27
CA ALA A 803 -33.28 -24.40 3.14
C ALA A 803 -32.50 -25.53 2.43
N GLY A 804 -31.53 -26.14 3.13
CA GLY A 804 -30.71 -27.24 2.62
C GLY A 804 -29.46 -26.81 1.82
N ASP A 805 -29.23 -25.52 1.61
CA ASP A 805 -28.02 -25.00 0.95
C ASP A 805 -26.95 -24.64 1.99
N ALA A 806 -25.91 -25.47 2.08
CA ALA A 806 -24.81 -25.30 3.02
C ALA A 806 -23.99 -24.01 2.79
N LEU A 807 -24.04 -23.42 1.59
CA LEU A 807 -23.29 -22.20 1.27
C LEU A 807 -24.06 -20.93 1.60
N ALA A 808 -25.39 -21.00 1.72
CA ALA A 808 -26.25 -19.84 1.88
C ALA A 808 -25.83 -18.89 3.01
N PRO A 809 -25.43 -19.37 4.22
CA PRO A 809 -24.98 -18.49 5.31
C PRO A 809 -23.66 -17.74 5.00
N PHE A 810 -22.86 -18.26 4.07
CA PHE A 810 -21.52 -17.77 3.76
C PHE A 810 -21.46 -16.90 2.51
N ARG A 811 -22.51 -16.90 1.65
CA ARG A 811 -22.52 -16.09 0.41
C ARG A 811 -22.40 -14.58 0.65
N ILE A 812 -22.80 -14.11 1.83
CA ILE A 812 -22.60 -12.71 2.24
C ILE A 812 -21.12 -12.30 2.32
N ALA A 813 -20.19 -13.27 2.41
CA ALA A 813 -18.75 -13.06 2.38
C ALA A 813 -18.17 -13.06 0.94
N LEU A 814 -18.99 -13.18 -0.12
CA LEU A 814 -18.48 -13.22 -1.49
C LEU A 814 -17.94 -11.86 -1.95
N ALA A 815 -18.43 -10.73 -1.43
CA ALA A 815 -18.06 -9.40 -1.92
C ALA A 815 -17.44 -8.53 -0.82
N GLY A 816 -16.51 -7.65 -1.20
CA GLY A 816 -15.94 -6.60 -0.34
C GLY A 816 -14.75 -7.02 0.52
N GLY A 817 -14.04 -8.09 0.13
CA GLY A 817 -12.85 -8.56 0.86
C GLY A 817 -11.57 -7.83 0.49
N ASP A 818 -10.62 -7.85 1.41
CA ASP A 818 -9.27 -7.32 1.25
C ASP A 818 -8.28 -8.46 0.99
N ALA A 819 -7.64 -8.46 -0.19
CA ALA A 819 -6.71 -9.50 -0.60
C ALA A 819 -5.40 -9.51 0.21
N ASP A 820 -4.96 -8.37 0.75
CA ASP A 820 -3.76 -8.31 1.58
C ASP A 820 -4.03 -8.96 2.94
N ARG A 821 -5.18 -8.64 3.56
CA ARG A 821 -5.61 -9.33 4.80
C ARG A 821 -5.86 -10.82 4.55
N GLY A 822 -6.41 -11.17 3.39
CA GLY A 822 -6.60 -12.56 2.99
C GLY A 822 -5.30 -13.34 2.86
N ARG A 823 -4.25 -12.72 2.31
CA ARG A 823 -2.90 -13.30 2.23
C ARG A 823 -2.32 -13.54 3.62
N ASP A 824 -2.53 -12.61 4.55
CA ASP A 824 -2.06 -12.77 5.93
C ASP A 824 -2.80 -13.92 6.63
N VAL A 825 -4.12 -14.02 6.44
CA VAL A 825 -4.90 -15.17 6.95
C VAL A 825 -4.38 -16.48 6.34
N PHE A 826 -4.13 -16.52 5.04
CA PHE A 826 -3.59 -17.70 4.37
C PHE A 826 -2.23 -18.16 4.95
N ARG A 827 -1.33 -17.21 5.27
CA ARG A 827 0.04 -17.49 5.70
C ARG A 827 0.20 -17.72 7.20
N GLN A 828 -0.52 -16.97 8.03
CA GLN A 828 -0.18 -16.80 9.45
C GLN A 828 -1.30 -17.24 10.40
N HIS A 829 -2.52 -17.46 9.89
CA HIS A 829 -3.67 -17.79 10.73
C HIS A 829 -3.61 -19.19 11.35
N ALA A 830 -4.44 -19.42 12.37
CA ALA A 830 -4.65 -20.75 12.97
C ALA A 830 -5.15 -21.79 11.94
N ALA A 831 -5.79 -21.34 10.87
CA ALA A 831 -6.21 -22.16 9.73
C ALA A 831 -5.04 -22.77 8.96
N GLN A 832 -3.84 -22.17 9.01
CA GLN A 832 -2.59 -22.72 8.48
C GLN A 832 -2.66 -23.20 7.01
N CYS A 833 -3.38 -22.47 6.14
CA CYS A 833 -3.59 -22.86 4.74
C CYS A 833 -2.27 -23.13 3.99
N ILE A 834 -1.23 -22.31 4.26
CA ILE A 834 0.12 -22.47 3.69
C ILE A 834 0.80 -23.82 4.01
N ARG A 835 0.41 -24.51 5.09
CA ARG A 835 0.97 -25.83 5.42
C ARG A 835 0.56 -26.90 4.41
N CYS A 836 -0.58 -26.72 3.76
CA CYS A 836 -1.12 -27.69 2.83
C CYS A 836 -1.04 -27.22 1.39
N HIS A 837 -1.14 -25.92 1.14
CA HIS A 837 -1.18 -25.35 -0.20
C HIS A 837 0.04 -24.46 -0.46
N ALA A 838 0.64 -24.65 -1.63
CA ALA A 838 1.67 -23.76 -2.15
C ALA A 838 1.04 -22.60 -2.97
N VAL A 839 1.72 -21.46 -2.95
CA VAL A 839 1.52 -20.31 -3.85
C VAL A 839 2.92 -19.87 -4.32
N ASP A 840 3.16 -19.86 -5.63
CA ASP A 840 4.45 -19.50 -6.23
C ASP A 840 5.64 -20.30 -5.65
N GLY A 841 5.40 -21.57 -5.29
CA GLY A 841 6.40 -22.47 -4.72
C GLY A 841 6.64 -22.32 -3.21
N ASP A 842 5.93 -21.41 -2.53
CA ASP A 842 5.97 -21.24 -1.07
C ASP A 842 4.74 -21.91 -0.41
N GLY A 843 4.98 -22.93 0.41
CA GLY A 843 3.96 -23.70 1.12
C GLY A 843 4.12 -25.21 1.03
N GLY A 844 3.10 -25.95 1.46
CA GLY A 844 3.05 -27.41 1.37
C GLY A 844 2.39 -27.94 0.10
N ASN A 845 2.59 -29.22 -0.19
CA ASN A 845 2.03 -29.92 -1.35
C ASN A 845 1.02 -31.01 -0.96
N VAL A 846 0.36 -30.84 0.20
CA VAL A 846 -0.68 -31.77 0.68
C VAL A 846 -2.01 -31.51 -0.04
N GLY A 847 -2.27 -30.26 -0.40
CA GLY A 847 -3.34 -29.81 -1.28
C GLY A 847 -2.78 -29.26 -2.60
N PRO A 848 -3.65 -28.97 -3.58
CA PRO A 848 -3.25 -28.43 -4.88
C PRO A 848 -2.59 -27.05 -4.78
N GLU A 849 -1.68 -26.78 -5.70
CA GLU A 849 -1.11 -25.44 -5.95
C GLU A 849 -2.24 -24.45 -6.24
N LEU A 850 -2.19 -23.28 -5.58
CA LEU A 850 -3.24 -22.27 -5.64
C LEU A 850 -2.91 -21.11 -6.59
N ARG A 851 -1.68 -21.02 -7.10
CA ARG A 851 -1.38 -20.12 -8.22
C ARG A 851 -2.31 -20.44 -9.39
N GLY A 852 -2.93 -19.40 -9.96
CA GLY A 852 -3.94 -19.52 -11.02
C GLY A 852 -5.23 -20.23 -10.61
N VAL A 853 -5.58 -20.29 -9.31
CA VAL A 853 -6.88 -20.83 -8.88
C VAL A 853 -8.04 -19.98 -9.40
N ALA A 854 -7.86 -18.65 -9.51
CA ALA A 854 -8.87 -17.75 -10.06
C ALA A 854 -9.16 -18.00 -11.54
N ASN A 855 -8.17 -18.51 -12.29
CA ASN A 855 -8.32 -18.91 -13.68
C ASN A 855 -9.03 -20.27 -13.85
N ARG A 856 -9.10 -21.07 -12.79
CA ARG A 856 -9.67 -22.44 -12.81
C ARG A 856 -11.05 -22.52 -12.18
N LEU A 857 -11.34 -21.70 -11.18
CA LEU A 857 -12.56 -21.77 -10.37
C LEU A 857 -13.19 -20.38 -10.23
N SER A 858 -14.52 -20.32 -10.35
CA SER A 858 -15.26 -19.12 -9.98
C SER A 858 -15.20 -18.89 -8.47
N ARG A 859 -15.46 -17.66 -8.04
CA ARG A 859 -15.45 -17.28 -6.63
C ARG A 859 -16.41 -18.12 -5.77
N GLU A 860 -17.59 -18.44 -6.29
CA GLU A 860 -18.55 -19.36 -5.64
C GLU A 860 -18.00 -20.78 -5.52
N ARG A 861 -17.24 -21.26 -6.51
CA ARG A 861 -16.60 -22.59 -6.46
C ARG A 861 -15.44 -22.62 -5.46
N ILE A 862 -14.71 -21.52 -5.32
CA ILE A 862 -13.70 -21.36 -4.26
C ILE A 862 -14.38 -21.38 -2.89
N LEU A 863 -15.48 -20.65 -2.72
CA LEU A 863 -16.28 -20.69 -1.48
C LEU A 863 -16.78 -22.10 -1.16
N GLU A 864 -17.32 -22.83 -2.15
CA GLU A 864 -17.75 -24.21 -1.94
C GLU A 864 -16.59 -25.11 -1.50
N SER A 865 -15.40 -24.95 -2.10
CA SER A 865 -14.22 -25.73 -1.71
C SER A 865 -13.78 -25.45 -0.27
N LEU A 866 -13.97 -24.22 0.23
CA LEU A 866 -13.67 -23.85 1.62
C LEU A 866 -14.70 -24.41 2.61
N ILE A 867 -15.99 -24.33 2.29
CA ILE A 867 -17.08 -24.68 3.22
C ILE A 867 -17.43 -26.17 3.17
N VAL A 868 -17.39 -26.77 1.97
CA VAL A 868 -17.76 -28.16 1.71
C VAL A 868 -16.63 -28.83 0.90
N PRO A 869 -15.42 -29.03 1.48
CA PRO A 869 -14.24 -29.50 0.75
C PRO A 869 -14.38 -30.92 0.15
N ASN A 870 -15.37 -31.69 0.58
CA ASN A 870 -15.70 -33.00 0.04
C ASN A 870 -16.71 -32.95 -1.13
N ALA A 871 -17.23 -31.78 -1.50
CA ALA A 871 -18.16 -31.65 -2.62
C ALA A 871 -17.49 -31.97 -3.96
N VAL A 872 -16.28 -31.46 -4.16
CA VAL A 872 -15.42 -31.76 -5.32
C VAL A 872 -13.97 -31.86 -4.84
N VAL A 873 -13.37 -33.03 -5.01
CA VAL A 873 -11.98 -33.28 -4.62
C VAL A 873 -11.11 -33.36 -5.86
N ALA A 874 -10.03 -32.57 -5.88
CA ALA A 874 -9.09 -32.55 -6.99
C ALA A 874 -8.36 -33.91 -7.11
N PRO A 875 -8.15 -34.43 -8.34
CA PRO A 875 -7.34 -35.62 -8.56
C PRO A 875 -5.96 -35.51 -7.90
N GLY A 876 -5.56 -36.56 -7.17
CA GLY A 876 -4.29 -36.59 -6.44
C GLY A 876 -4.34 -36.06 -5.00
N PHE A 877 -5.46 -35.46 -4.57
CA PHE A 877 -5.58 -34.78 -3.28
C PHE A 877 -6.74 -35.31 -2.41
N GLY A 878 -7.25 -36.50 -2.73
CA GLY A 878 -8.29 -37.18 -1.95
C GLY A 878 -7.97 -38.65 -1.75
N THR A 879 -8.61 -39.28 -0.77
CA THR A 879 -8.53 -40.74 -0.57
C THR A 879 -9.85 -41.41 -0.88
N ALA A 880 -9.81 -42.55 -1.59
CA ALA A 880 -10.99 -43.34 -1.90
C ALA A 880 -10.70 -44.83 -1.73
N SER A 881 -11.76 -45.62 -1.59
CA SER A 881 -11.74 -47.08 -1.51
C SER A 881 -12.74 -47.68 -2.49
N ALA A 882 -12.28 -48.60 -3.32
CA ALA A 882 -13.11 -49.40 -4.21
C ALA A 882 -13.18 -50.84 -3.68
N THR A 883 -14.39 -51.31 -3.38
CA THR A 883 -14.68 -52.73 -3.16
C THR A 883 -15.02 -53.37 -4.50
N LEU A 884 -14.35 -54.45 -4.85
CA LEU A 884 -14.52 -55.15 -6.12
C LEU A 884 -15.59 -56.25 -6.02
N THR A 885 -16.08 -56.69 -7.17
CA THR A 885 -17.09 -57.77 -7.29
C THR A 885 -16.61 -59.13 -6.79
N ASP A 886 -15.29 -59.36 -6.72
CA ASP A 886 -14.68 -60.55 -6.15
C ASP A 886 -14.51 -60.48 -4.61
N GLY A 887 -14.93 -59.37 -3.99
CA GLY A 887 -14.84 -59.14 -2.55
C GLY A 887 -13.54 -58.48 -2.07
N SER A 888 -12.55 -58.27 -2.95
CA SER A 888 -11.32 -57.55 -2.61
C SER A 888 -11.52 -56.03 -2.53
N SER A 889 -10.59 -55.30 -1.92
CA SER A 889 -10.67 -53.83 -1.79
C SER A 889 -9.36 -53.13 -2.13
N VAL A 890 -9.44 -52.03 -2.88
CA VAL A 890 -8.30 -51.15 -3.20
C VAL A 890 -8.55 -49.78 -2.58
N SER A 891 -7.63 -49.33 -1.71
CA SER A 891 -7.72 -48.03 -1.04
C SER A 891 -6.44 -47.23 -1.23
N GLY A 892 -6.55 -45.93 -1.45
CA GLY A 892 -5.39 -45.07 -1.68
C GLY A 892 -5.76 -43.67 -2.15
N VAL A 893 -4.79 -42.98 -2.75
CA VAL A 893 -4.99 -41.66 -3.34
C VAL A 893 -5.85 -41.79 -4.59
N TRP A 894 -6.96 -41.05 -4.64
CA TRP A 894 -7.85 -41.01 -5.78
C TRP A 894 -7.27 -40.14 -6.90
N LEU A 895 -7.16 -40.69 -8.11
CA LEU A 895 -6.57 -40.01 -9.27
C LEU A 895 -7.59 -39.68 -10.36
N GLY A 896 -8.82 -40.15 -10.24
CA GLY A 896 -9.87 -39.87 -11.21
C GLY A 896 -10.82 -41.04 -11.42
N GLN A 897 -11.90 -40.75 -12.13
CA GLN A 897 -12.83 -41.73 -12.68
C GLN A 897 -13.22 -41.29 -14.09
N THR A 898 -13.24 -42.24 -15.02
CA THR A 898 -13.77 -42.06 -16.38
C THR A 898 -15.07 -42.86 -16.53
N ALA A 899 -15.66 -42.87 -17.73
CA ALA A 899 -16.79 -43.75 -18.02
C ALA A 899 -16.43 -45.25 -18.02
N ALA A 900 -15.13 -45.60 -18.08
CA ALA A 900 -14.66 -46.99 -18.18
C ALA A 900 -13.99 -47.52 -16.91
N GLU A 901 -13.34 -46.65 -16.12
CA GLU A 901 -12.48 -47.08 -15.01
C GLU A 901 -12.38 -46.05 -13.88
N VAL A 902 -11.94 -46.53 -12.72
CA VAL A 902 -11.53 -45.73 -11.54
C VAL A 902 -10.03 -45.93 -11.32
N VAL A 903 -9.30 -44.84 -11.04
CA VAL A 903 -7.85 -44.90 -10.81
C VAL A 903 -7.53 -44.54 -9.36
N ILE A 904 -6.89 -45.48 -8.64
CA ILE A 904 -6.47 -45.33 -7.25
C ILE A 904 -4.98 -45.67 -7.13
N ARG A 905 -4.22 -44.88 -6.38
CA ARG A 905 -2.80 -45.13 -6.05
C ARG A 905 -2.66 -45.57 -4.59
N PRO A 906 -2.47 -46.87 -4.30
CA PRO A 906 -2.25 -47.36 -2.94
C PRO A 906 -0.89 -46.91 -2.38
N ALA A 907 -0.76 -46.89 -1.05
CA ALA A 907 0.47 -46.50 -0.38
C ALA A 907 1.65 -47.42 -0.78
N GLY A 908 2.74 -46.83 -1.29
CA GLY A 908 3.94 -47.58 -1.70
C GLY A 908 3.80 -48.40 -2.98
N ALA A 909 2.67 -48.31 -3.70
CA ALA A 909 2.41 -49.05 -4.93
C ALA A 909 2.24 -48.11 -6.13
N LYS A 910 2.30 -48.69 -7.34
CA LYS A 910 1.91 -48.00 -8.58
C LYS A 910 0.40 -47.80 -8.63
N GLU A 911 -0.03 -46.93 -9.54
CA GLU A 911 -1.45 -46.66 -9.81
C GLU A 911 -2.16 -47.93 -10.28
N VAL A 912 -3.39 -48.13 -9.78
CA VAL A 912 -4.25 -49.26 -10.11
C VAL A 912 -5.45 -48.72 -10.89
N HIS A 913 -5.62 -49.21 -12.11
CA HIS A 913 -6.75 -48.93 -12.98
C HIS A 913 -7.80 -50.03 -12.81
N ILE A 914 -8.97 -49.68 -12.29
CA ILE A 914 -10.04 -50.62 -11.95
C ILE A 914 -11.19 -50.42 -12.93
N PRO A 915 -11.47 -51.37 -13.83
CA PRO A 915 -12.64 -51.29 -14.70
C PRO A 915 -13.93 -51.11 -13.89
N LEU A 916 -14.79 -50.18 -14.28
CA LEU A 916 -16.04 -49.88 -13.56
C LEU A 916 -16.94 -51.11 -13.39
N ALA A 917 -16.92 -52.04 -14.37
CA ALA A 917 -17.64 -53.31 -14.30
C ALA A 917 -17.20 -54.22 -13.14
N GLN A 918 -15.99 -54.01 -12.60
CA GLN A 918 -15.45 -54.76 -11.48
C GLN A 918 -15.71 -54.07 -10.14
N VAL A 919 -16.19 -52.83 -10.12
CA VAL A 919 -16.43 -52.06 -8.90
C VAL A 919 -17.82 -52.39 -8.35
N ALA A 920 -17.88 -53.06 -7.21
CA ALA A 920 -19.13 -53.31 -6.49
C ALA A 920 -19.56 -52.08 -5.67
N LYS A 921 -18.61 -51.37 -5.07
CA LYS A 921 -18.85 -50.13 -4.31
C LYS A 921 -17.63 -49.24 -4.34
N LEU A 922 -17.81 -47.96 -4.65
CA LEU A 922 -16.78 -46.92 -4.54
C LEU A 922 -17.16 -45.95 -3.43
N THR A 923 -16.27 -45.69 -2.48
CA THR A 923 -16.45 -44.59 -1.55
C THR A 923 -16.16 -43.26 -2.26
N PRO A 924 -16.93 -42.20 -2.00
CA PRO A 924 -16.57 -40.85 -2.47
C PRO A 924 -15.15 -40.48 -2.01
N PRO A 925 -14.37 -39.73 -2.81
CA PRO A 925 -13.06 -39.25 -2.38
C PRO A 925 -13.21 -38.32 -1.18
N ILE A 926 -12.41 -38.56 -0.14
CA ILE A 926 -12.37 -37.74 1.08
C ILE A 926 -11.17 -36.79 1.00
N SER A 927 -11.44 -35.50 1.10
CA SER A 927 -10.44 -34.44 1.15
C SER A 927 -9.77 -34.38 2.53
N PRO A 928 -8.44 -34.19 2.60
CA PRO A 928 -7.75 -33.89 3.86
C PRO A 928 -8.01 -32.46 4.36
N MET A 929 -8.60 -31.60 3.53
CA MET A 929 -8.94 -30.23 3.91
C MET A 929 -10.14 -30.22 4.86
N PRO A 930 -10.04 -29.59 6.05
CA PRO A 930 -11.16 -29.48 6.96
C PRO A 930 -12.21 -28.47 6.44
N PRO A 931 -13.48 -28.58 6.84
CA PRO A 931 -14.48 -27.57 6.53
C PRO A 931 -14.14 -26.25 7.24
N MET A 932 -13.77 -25.24 6.46
CA MET A 932 -13.19 -24.00 6.98
C MET A 932 -14.21 -23.08 7.64
N GLY A 933 -15.52 -23.30 7.44
CA GLY A 933 -16.59 -22.47 7.99
C GLY A 933 -16.66 -22.44 9.53
N GLY A 934 -16.03 -23.42 10.21
CA GLY A 934 -15.89 -23.42 11.67
C GLY A 934 -14.55 -22.85 12.17
N MET A 935 -13.60 -22.59 11.27
CA MET A 935 -12.26 -22.10 11.59
C MET A 935 -12.04 -20.63 11.19
N LEU A 936 -12.80 -20.15 10.20
CA LEU A 936 -12.76 -18.79 9.71
C LEU A 936 -14.04 -18.06 10.11
N ASN A 937 -13.91 -16.85 10.65
CA ASN A 937 -15.05 -15.96 10.76
C ASN A 937 -15.43 -15.38 9.38
N SER A 938 -16.60 -14.74 9.27
CA SER A 938 -17.10 -14.24 7.98
C SER A 938 -16.19 -13.20 7.31
N TYR A 939 -15.45 -12.39 8.07
CA TYR A 939 -14.51 -11.40 7.53
C TYR A 939 -13.24 -12.07 7.01
N GLU A 940 -12.68 -13.00 7.78
CA GLU A 940 -11.52 -13.80 7.36
C GLU A 940 -11.83 -14.59 6.10
N LEU A 941 -13.01 -15.22 6.04
CA LEU A 941 -13.47 -15.94 4.86
C LEU A 941 -13.58 -15.00 3.64
N ARG A 942 -14.18 -13.82 3.81
CA ARG A 942 -14.31 -12.81 2.75
C ARG A 942 -12.97 -12.34 2.21
N ASP A 943 -12.03 -12.08 3.11
CA ASP A 943 -10.69 -11.59 2.77
C ASP A 943 -9.85 -12.70 2.12
N VAL A 944 -9.88 -13.94 2.62
CA VAL A 944 -9.25 -15.10 1.97
C VAL A 944 -9.82 -15.34 0.58
N LEU A 945 -11.14 -15.25 0.40
CA LEU A 945 -11.75 -15.33 -0.93
C LEU A 945 -11.24 -14.23 -1.87
N ALA A 946 -11.04 -13.01 -1.37
CA ALA A 946 -10.46 -11.93 -2.17
C ALA A 946 -9.02 -12.23 -2.59
N PHE A 947 -8.20 -12.75 -1.67
CA PHE A 947 -6.83 -13.17 -1.97
C PHE A 947 -6.77 -14.30 -2.99
N LEU A 948 -7.53 -15.40 -2.78
CA LEU A 948 -7.53 -16.53 -3.71
C LEU A 948 -8.00 -16.11 -5.10
N ASN A 949 -8.96 -15.19 -5.18
CA ASN A 949 -9.45 -14.66 -6.44
C ASN A 949 -8.45 -13.70 -7.12
N SER A 950 -7.39 -13.24 -6.45
CA SER A 950 -6.31 -12.46 -7.08
C SER A 950 -5.17 -13.32 -7.61
N LEU A 951 -5.22 -14.65 -7.41
CA LEU A 951 -4.18 -15.58 -7.86
C LEU A 951 -4.51 -16.11 -9.26
N HIS A 952 -4.03 -15.39 -10.29
CA HIS A 952 -4.15 -15.74 -11.71
C HIS A 952 -2.91 -16.48 -12.23
#